data_AF-A0A1A8AJ65-F1
#
_entry.id   AF-A0A1A8AJ65-F1
#
_cell.length_a   1.000
_cell.length_b   1.000
_cell.length_c   1.000
_cell.angle_alpha   90.00
_cell.angle_beta   90.00
_cell.angle_gamma   90.00
#
_symmetry.space_group_name_H-M   'P 1'
#
loop_
_entity.id
_entity.type
_entity.pdbx_description
1 polymer ?
#
loop_
_entity_poly.entity_id
_entity_poly.type
_entity_poly.pdbx_seq_one_letter_code
_entity_poly.pdbx_strand_id
1 'polypeptide(L)'
;MSAPGYTNLNSSAGYNPNSTPNGGAAPPRQNGPLQNYPSMYPPTGYYSAPPQHQSYPTIPGQNISAPSKAITNSAHSIDYYWNNHQQQQQQHLPQHHVAPSYSTGPPSQPYASIPSSAPPSSNAQYIQQPFQQQQPPFAPPGSYYGQQSYQAPPAQLHQQQHSSLALAPAPIHPNVSYLSAPGSSQHGTLSSSQSPSTPGAMTTQVGAPLHQYSSTPPPSSTALQPRYNTSAHAQITATVNGKGSTAGVQNNIHPYYDQSPPAPGSYESYSGGAQSSGDVDQPPSGTPTASVHSSPGHHQGMQYGYVANSGASSASAATSGPAEPPLSSSSDDDEEEDEDEEAGGDTSSSSTGSASPLPNNYDSLEGGSYPDSMPPSNDMTNQAPPYGNYGYHNTQSTYQPGLDTHADSPPSQNLYGQPGYQQYAQPFPNFSQLSAALGGLSGVPELEVEALRPVNLLQERNLLPPRPLEAPEPNLSPDLKKVNCSPQTFRCTLSSIPQTQALLNKARLPLGLLLHPFRDLQQLPVITSNTIVRCRSCRTYINPFVTFLDQRRWKCNLCYRVNDVPDEFMYNPVTRSYGEPHKRPEVQNSTVEFIASSDYMLRPPQPAVYLFVLDVSHNAVEAGYLKYFCDALLENLDKMPGDARTRVGFLTFDSTIHFYNLREGLSQPQMLVVSDIDDIFIPSHDSLMVNLKESKELVKELLTSLPAMFSQTRETHSALGPALQAAFKLMSPTGGRVTVFQTQLPTLGAGKLQSREDPNQRSGTKGVQHLGPATDFYKKLALDCSGQQIGVDFFLLSSQYSDLASLACISKYSAGSVFYYPSFHYIHNPAQLEKFQKDLDRYLTRKIGFEAVMRIRCTKGLSIHTFHGNFFVRSTDLLSLANVNPDSGFAVQMSIDNSLADSSLACFQAALLYTSSKGKRRIRVHTLCLPVVSQLTDVYIGADVQAVTCLLANMAIDRSISSSLSDARDALVNAVVDFVSAYKSSVSNLQQSGLVVPAVMRLFPLYILALLKQKALRTGTSTRLDERVFAMCEFKTQPLQQLMRMVHPDLYRLDNMSDQGALHLNDSIVPQPHLLHLSAERLSRDGAFLMDCGNVFFLWIGKSCNEMFIRDVLGCPSYASIPPNMSHIPELQTPLSERLRAFLDWLQDNRAFSASIHVVKDDASAKATFFQHLVEDRCDSASSYSEFLQHIQQQMSK
;
A
#
# COMPACT_ATOMS: atom_id res chain seq x y z
N MET A 1 -35.19 -21.45 13.64
CA MET A 1 -36.24 -22.09 12.81
C MET A 1 -35.49 -22.87 11.72
N SER A 2 -35.82 -24.11 11.34
CA SER A 2 -37.01 -24.93 11.63
C SER A 2 -36.64 -26.39 11.99
N ALA A 3 -37.64 -27.22 12.32
CA ALA A 3 -37.47 -28.58 12.88
C ALA A 3 -37.31 -29.69 11.81
N PRO A 4 -36.76 -30.88 12.17
CA PRO A 4 -36.52 -32.00 11.24
C PRO A 4 -37.70 -32.99 11.13
N GLY A 5 -37.68 -33.82 10.07
CA GLY A 5 -38.61 -34.95 9.87
C GLY A 5 -37.99 -36.31 10.20
N TYR A 6 -38.81 -37.25 10.69
CA TYR A 6 -38.43 -38.62 11.05
C TYR A 6 -38.66 -39.64 9.92
N THR A 7 -37.86 -40.70 9.92
CA THR A 7 -38.30 -42.06 9.55
C THR A 7 -37.63 -43.10 10.45
N ASN A 8 -38.42 -44.08 10.92
CA ASN A 8 -37.95 -45.24 11.68
C ASN A 8 -37.80 -46.47 10.77
N LEU A 9 -36.96 -47.42 11.15
CA LEU A 9 -37.22 -48.85 10.92
C LEU A 9 -36.48 -49.73 11.96
N ASN A 10 -37.03 -50.91 12.24
CA ASN A 10 -36.71 -51.68 13.45
C ASN A 10 -35.61 -52.73 13.27
N SER A 11 -34.88 -53.04 14.35
CA SER A 11 -34.58 -54.42 14.78
C SER A 11 -34.18 -54.45 16.26
N SER A 12 -34.36 -55.58 16.94
CA SER A 12 -34.46 -55.60 18.42
C SER A 12 -33.91 -56.88 19.08
N ALA A 13 -32.86 -56.71 19.90
CA ALA A 13 -32.41 -57.59 20.98
C ALA A 13 -31.35 -56.83 21.82
N GLY A 14 -31.09 -57.10 23.10
CA GLY A 14 -31.78 -57.98 24.04
C GLY A 14 -30.86 -58.38 25.22
N TYR A 15 -31.31 -58.11 26.45
CA TYR A 15 -30.73 -58.51 27.75
C TYR A 15 -29.46 -57.80 28.32
N ASN A 16 -29.57 -57.60 29.63
CA ASN A 16 -28.61 -57.25 30.69
C ASN A 16 -28.68 -58.45 31.70
N PRO A 17 -27.96 -58.56 32.85
CA PRO A 17 -26.97 -57.65 33.47
C PRO A 17 -25.72 -58.31 34.14
N ASN A 18 -24.86 -57.46 34.71
CA ASN A 18 -24.03 -57.62 35.92
C ASN A 18 -23.34 -58.96 36.29
N SER A 19 -22.01 -58.90 36.53
CA SER A 19 -21.42 -59.41 37.78
C SER A 19 -20.06 -58.78 38.14
N THR A 20 -19.94 -58.32 39.39
CA THR A 20 -18.71 -58.14 40.20
C THR A 20 -18.83 -59.12 41.40
N PRO A 21 -18.07 -59.09 42.53
CA PRO A 21 -16.85 -58.34 42.94
C PRO A 21 -15.79 -59.23 43.67
N ASN A 22 -14.77 -58.59 44.31
CA ASN A 22 -14.08 -58.92 45.60
C ASN A 22 -12.53 -58.73 45.58
N GLY A 23 -11.84 -58.32 46.66
CA GLY A 23 -12.32 -57.69 47.91
C GLY A 23 -11.36 -57.71 49.14
N GLY A 24 -11.43 -56.68 50.01
CA GLY A 24 -11.02 -56.63 51.45
C GLY A 24 -9.63 -56.04 51.82
N ALA A 25 -9.36 -55.40 52.99
CA ALA A 25 -10.11 -54.80 54.14
C ALA A 25 -9.08 -53.99 55.03
N ALA A 26 -9.29 -53.00 55.94
CA ALA A 26 -10.38 -52.42 56.77
C ALA A 26 -10.77 -53.17 58.08
N PRO A 27 -11.14 -52.55 59.25
CA PRO A 27 -11.21 -51.12 59.73
C PRO A 27 -10.31 -50.89 61.02
N PRO A 28 -10.67 -50.37 62.25
CA PRO A 28 -11.62 -49.33 62.76
C PRO A 28 -11.14 -48.34 63.91
N ARG A 29 -11.71 -47.10 63.93
CA ARG A 29 -12.20 -46.22 65.07
C ARG A 29 -11.52 -46.08 66.48
N GLN A 30 -11.37 -44.82 66.98
CA GLN A 30 -12.20 -44.16 68.04
C GLN A 30 -11.78 -42.72 68.50
N ASN A 31 -12.77 -41.90 68.93
CA ASN A 31 -12.84 -40.78 69.93
C ASN A 31 -11.86 -39.57 70.00
N GLY A 32 -12.37 -38.39 70.42
CA GLY A 32 -11.60 -37.27 71.07
C GLY A 32 -11.80 -35.83 70.50
N PRO A 33 -11.98 -34.76 71.32
CA PRO A 33 -12.28 -33.39 70.81
C PRO A 33 -11.29 -32.25 71.17
N LEU A 34 -11.41 -31.11 70.44
CA LEU A 34 -10.74 -29.78 70.60
C LEU A 34 -9.25 -29.74 70.14
N GLN A 35 -8.62 -28.64 69.68
CA GLN A 35 -8.98 -27.25 69.27
C GLN A 35 -7.92 -26.77 68.21
N ASN A 36 -7.69 -25.52 67.74
CA ASN A 36 -8.04 -24.14 68.12
C ASN A 36 -8.04 -23.16 66.89
N TYR A 37 -8.02 -21.84 67.12
CA TYR A 37 -7.98 -20.71 66.13
C TYR A 37 -6.98 -19.60 66.59
N PRO A 38 -6.72 -18.47 65.86
CA PRO A 38 -7.33 -17.93 64.62
C PRO A 38 -6.34 -17.66 63.44
N SER A 39 -6.78 -17.40 62.20
CA SER A 39 -7.22 -16.07 61.67
C SER A 39 -7.39 -16.15 60.12
N MET A 40 -8.08 -15.26 59.38
CA MET A 40 -9.26 -14.41 59.63
C MET A 40 -9.98 -14.13 58.27
N TYR A 41 -11.20 -13.56 58.29
CA TYR A 41 -12.23 -13.56 57.23
C TYR A 41 -12.45 -12.15 56.59
N PRO A 42 -13.35 -11.87 55.59
CA PRO A 42 -14.69 -12.48 55.34
C PRO A 42 -15.22 -12.68 53.88
N PRO A 43 -16.33 -13.45 53.70
CA PRO A 43 -17.09 -13.53 52.44
C PRO A 43 -18.65 -13.45 52.59
N THR A 44 -19.35 -12.99 51.54
CA THR A 44 -20.78 -13.24 51.24
C THR A 44 -21.03 -12.95 49.75
N GLY A 45 -21.84 -13.68 48.97
CA GLY A 45 -22.60 -14.92 49.18
C GLY A 45 -23.33 -15.33 47.88
N TYR A 46 -23.80 -16.58 47.77
CA TYR A 46 -24.50 -17.11 46.56
C TYR A 46 -25.77 -17.88 46.94
N TYR A 47 -26.89 -17.55 46.29
CA TYR A 47 -28.15 -18.29 46.21
C TYR A 47 -28.75 -17.98 44.81
N SER A 48 -29.43 -18.80 44.03
CA SER A 48 -29.68 -20.26 43.88
C SER A 48 -31.03 -20.36 43.14
N ALA A 49 -31.19 -21.23 42.14
CA ALA A 49 -32.46 -21.36 41.41
C ALA A 49 -33.44 -22.38 42.05
N PRO A 50 -34.78 -22.16 42.02
CA PRO A 50 -35.79 -23.16 42.40
C PRO A 50 -36.27 -24.06 41.24
N PRO A 51 -37.05 -25.15 41.48
CA PRO A 51 -37.23 -26.27 40.55
C PRO A 51 -38.63 -26.41 39.89
N GLN A 52 -38.82 -27.50 39.14
CA GLN A 52 -40.05 -27.92 38.43
C GLN A 52 -41.15 -28.49 39.36
N HIS A 53 -42.44 -28.38 38.98
CA HIS A 53 -43.30 -29.54 38.60
C HIS A 53 -44.67 -29.09 38.03
N GLN A 54 -45.52 -30.04 37.59
CA GLN A 54 -46.67 -29.80 36.70
C GLN A 54 -48.00 -29.47 37.39
N SER A 55 -48.89 -28.73 36.68
CA SER A 55 -50.35 -29.00 36.62
C SER A 55 -51.01 -28.28 35.42
N TYR A 56 -52.05 -28.89 34.84
CA TYR A 56 -52.93 -28.41 33.76
C TYR A 56 -54.20 -27.71 34.37
N PRO A 57 -55.18 -27.10 33.63
CA PRO A 57 -55.41 -27.06 32.17
C PRO A 57 -55.88 -25.71 31.50
N THR A 58 -55.87 -25.67 30.15
CA THR A 58 -56.85 -25.06 29.20
C THR A 58 -57.22 -23.53 29.11
N ILE A 59 -56.91 -22.92 27.93
CA ILE A 59 -57.84 -22.29 26.92
C ILE A 59 -58.72 -21.05 27.30
N PRO A 60 -58.86 -19.98 26.46
CA PRO A 60 -57.94 -19.33 25.49
C PRO A 60 -58.05 -17.76 25.49
N GLY A 61 -57.58 -17.07 24.43
CA GLY A 61 -58.42 -16.05 23.76
C GLY A 61 -58.24 -14.53 24.04
N GLN A 62 -57.57 -13.85 23.10
CA GLN A 62 -57.99 -12.59 22.44
C GLN A 62 -58.41 -11.30 23.20
N ASN A 63 -57.65 -10.23 22.90
CA ASN A 63 -58.11 -8.91 22.38
C ASN A 63 -58.57 -7.72 23.26
N ILE A 64 -58.14 -6.54 22.78
CA ILE A 64 -58.81 -5.23 22.70
C ILE A 64 -58.82 -4.25 23.91
N SER A 65 -58.20 -3.09 23.66
CA SER A 65 -58.35 -1.73 24.23
C SER A 65 -58.51 -1.48 25.75
N ALA A 66 -57.50 -0.81 26.35
CA ALA A 66 -57.48 0.63 26.72
C ALA A 66 -58.73 1.32 27.36
N PRO A 67 -58.59 2.50 28.01
CA PRO A 67 -57.48 2.99 28.87
C PRO A 67 -57.96 3.75 30.15
N SER A 68 -57.06 4.04 31.11
CA SER A 68 -56.90 5.36 31.81
C SER A 68 -56.14 5.30 33.14
N LYS A 69 -55.30 6.33 33.42
CA LYS A 69 -55.05 7.05 34.71
C LYS A 69 -54.81 6.21 36.01
N ALA A 70 -53.81 6.45 36.88
CA ALA A 70 -53.02 7.66 37.16
C ALA A 70 -51.79 7.42 38.08
N ILE A 71 -50.73 8.23 37.90
CA ILE A 71 -49.88 8.93 38.90
C ILE A 71 -49.38 8.18 40.17
N THR A 72 -48.06 8.02 40.35
CA THR A 72 -47.25 8.63 41.47
C THR A 72 -45.75 8.25 41.43
N ASN A 73 -44.89 9.19 41.90
CA ASN A 73 -43.61 9.03 42.64
C ASN A 73 -42.42 8.25 41.98
N SER A 74 -41.20 8.76 41.73
CA SER A 74 -40.20 9.62 42.46
C SER A 74 -39.09 8.80 43.15
N ALA A 75 -37.81 9.21 43.26
CA ALA A 75 -36.97 10.24 42.62
C ALA A 75 -35.49 10.14 43.12
N HIS A 76 -34.59 11.00 42.60
CA HIS A 76 -33.26 11.43 43.16
C HIS A 76 -32.06 10.46 43.25
N SER A 77 -31.00 10.76 42.48
CA SER A 77 -29.77 11.49 42.93
C SER A 77 -28.97 11.93 41.68
N ILE A 78 -28.40 13.13 41.51
CA ILE A 78 -27.61 14.07 42.37
C ILE A 78 -26.12 13.65 42.49
N ASP A 79 -25.10 14.51 42.31
CA ASP A 79 -24.90 15.75 41.51
C ASP A 79 -23.40 16.20 41.61
N TYR A 80 -23.10 17.46 41.23
CA TYR A 80 -21.92 18.31 41.54
C TYR A 80 -20.66 18.17 40.65
N TYR A 81 -19.98 19.25 40.20
CA TYR A 81 -20.27 20.67 39.84
C TYR A 81 -18.95 21.22 39.19
N TRP A 82 -18.37 22.45 39.20
CA TRP A 82 -18.57 23.84 39.69
C TRP A 82 -17.57 24.77 38.91
N ASN A 83 -17.72 26.05 38.54
CA ASN A 83 -18.81 27.06 38.41
C ASN A 83 -18.94 27.36 36.88
N ASN A 84 -18.73 28.53 36.19
CA ASN A 84 -18.70 29.99 36.48
C ASN A 84 -18.90 30.87 35.21
N HIS A 85 -20.00 31.63 35.08
CA HIS A 85 -19.99 33.12 35.02
C HIS A 85 -21.40 33.73 34.88
N GLN A 86 -21.76 34.55 35.88
CA GLN A 86 -22.64 35.73 35.88
C GLN A 86 -23.87 35.88 34.95
N GLN A 87 -25.03 36.06 35.62
CA GLN A 87 -26.04 37.14 35.45
C GLN A 87 -26.72 37.35 34.06
N GLN A 88 -28.01 37.67 33.97
CA GLN A 88 -29.00 38.13 34.96
C GLN A 88 -30.40 37.58 34.60
N GLN A 89 -31.37 37.62 35.52
CA GLN A 89 -32.71 37.01 35.34
C GLN A 89 -33.78 37.85 36.06
N GLN A 90 -34.98 38.00 35.48
CA GLN A 90 -36.27 37.93 36.20
C GLN A 90 -37.51 38.05 35.28
N GLN A 91 -38.42 37.07 35.42
CA GLN A 91 -39.90 37.16 35.41
C GLN A 91 -40.62 37.70 34.13
N HIS A 92 -41.83 37.24 33.76
CA HIS A 92 -42.80 36.34 34.42
C HIS A 92 -43.54 35.40 33.44
N LEU A 93 -44.43 34.57 33.98
CA LEU A 93 -45.23 33.47 33.39
C LEU A 93 -46.74 33.85 33.38
N PRO A 94 -47.72 33.07 32.85
CA PRO A 94 -47.72 32.11 31.72
C PRO A 94 -49.06 32.02 30.89
N GLN A 95 -49.11 31.02 29.98
CA GLN A 95 -50.22 30.05 29.73
C GLN A 95 -51.44 30.33 28.80
N HIS A 96 -51.73 29.28 28.00
CA HIS A 96 -53.06 28.73 27.61
C HIS A 96 -54.03 29.52 26.68
N HIS A 97 -54.94 28.88 25.91
CA HIS A 97 -54.87 27.63 25.10
C HIS A 97 -56.16 27.49 24.23
N VAL A 98 -56.04 27.25 22.91
CA VAL A 98 -56.96 26.46 22.04
C VAL A 98 -58.43 26.96 21.79
N ALA A 99 -58.95 26.59 20.61
CA ALA A 99 -60.37 26.47 20.15
C ALA A 99 -60.89 27.50 19.11
N PRO A 100 -61.86 27.13 18.22
CA PRO A 100 -62.01 27.78 16.90
C PRO A 100 -63.47 28.12 16.46
N SER A 101 -63.63 28.40 15.16
CA SER A 101 -64.80 28.11 14.27
C SER A 101 -65.77 29.24 13.78
N TYR A 102 -65.93 29.27 12.46
CA TYR A 102 -67.03 29.74 11.57
C TYR A 102 -68.10 30.78 12.03
N SER A 103 -68.27 31.89 11.28
CA SER A 103 -69.30 32.05 10.20
C SER A 103 -69.76 33.51 9.90
N THR A 104 -70.14 33.77 8.64
CA THR A 104 -70.97 34.91 8.10
C THR A 104 -70.52 36.40 8.21
N GLY A 105 -70.81 37.18 7.15
CA GLY A 105 -70.82 38.66 7.08
C GLY A 105 -72.12 39.13 6.38
N PRO A 106 -72.24 40.28 5.64
CA PRO A 106 -71.36 41.45 5.36
C PRO A 106 -72.08 42.76 5.81
N PRO A 107 -72.10 43.98 5.16
CA PRO A 107 -71.31 44.62 4.07
C PRO A 107 -70.91 46.14 4.27
N SER A 108 -70.40 46.77 3.18
CA SER A 108 -70.47 48.20 2.76
C SER A 108 -69.14 49.03 2.61
N GLN A 109 -69.19 50.11 1.81
CA GLN A 109 -68.09 50.89 1.15
C GLN A 109 -68.17 52.41 1.51
N PRO A 110 -67.56 53.43 0.82
CA PRO A 110 -66.55 53.54 -0.28
C PRO A 110 -65.34 54.48 0.04
N TYR A 111 -64.38 54.92 -0.82
CA TYR A 111 -64.44 55.47 -2.21
C TYR A 111 -63.06 55.57 -2.94
N ALA A 112 -63.04 55.44 -4.29
CA ALA A 112 -62.04 55.88 -5.32
C ALA A 112 -60.53 55.44 -5.26
N SER A 113 -59.78 55.26 -6.37
CA SER A 113 -60.06 55.17 -7.84
C SER A 113 -58.82 54.60 -8.60
N ILE A 114 -58.85 53.43 -9.28
CA ILE A 114 -59.26 53.16 -10.69
C ILE A 114 -58.42 53.91 -11.76
N PRO A 115 -57.92 53.32 -12.90
CA PRO A 115 -58.12 51.98 -13.51
C PRO A 115 -56.82 51.10 -13.44
N SER A 116 -56.24 50.29 -14.37
CA SER A 116 -56.42 49.97 -15.83
C SER A 116 -55.77 48.60 -16.23
N SER A 117 -55.73 48.20 -17.52
CA SER A 117 -55.63 46.78 -17.97
C SER A 117 -55.20 46.48 -19.45
N ALA A 118 -54.64 45.29 -19.69
CA ALA A 118 -54.68 44.42 -20.91
C ALA A 118 -53.71 44.62 -22.13
N PRO A 119 -53.49 43.59 -23.01
CA PRO A 119 -52.41 43.49 -24.03
C PRO A 119 -52.97 43.27 -25.49
N PRO A 120 -52.27 42.70 -26.52
CA PRO A 120 -50.84 42.34 -26.76
C PRO A 120 -50.28 42.79 -28.16
N SER A 121 -49.18 42.15 -28.60
CA SER A 121 -48.70 41.94 -30.00
C SER A 121 -47.54 42.80 -30.54
N SER A 122 -47.13 42.51 -31.79
CA SER A 122 -45.73 42.42 -32.25
C SER A 122 -45.26 43.49 -33.26
N ASN A 123 -43.94 43.46 -33.50
CA ASN A 123 -43.13 44.11 -34.55
C ASN A 123 -42.44 45.43 -34.20
N ALA A 124 -41.28 45.62 -34.83
CA ALA A 124 -40.29 46.63 -34.50
C ALA A 124 -40.14 47.68 -35.60
N GLN A 125 -39.74 48.90 -35.21
CA GLN A 125 -38.84 49.77 -35.97
C GLN A 125 -38.33 50.91 -35.05
N TYR A 126 -37.03 51.21 -35.12
CA TYR A 126 -36.39 52.55 -35.16
C TYR A 126 -36.78 53.64 -34.11
N ILE A 127 -35.86 54.48 -33.57
CA ILE A 127 -34.39 54.54 -33.54
C ILE A 127 -33.95 55.56 -32.44
N GLN A 128 -32.68 55.52 -31.97
CA GLN A 128 -31.88 56.60 -31.28
C GLN A 128 -32.61 57.56 -30.28
N GLN A 129 -32.34 57.62 -28.96
CA GLN A 129 -31.12 58.09 -28.25
C GLN A 129 -30.40 59.32 -28.85
N PRO A 130 -29.49 60.03 -28.13
CA PRO A 130 -29.28 60.20 -26.69
C PRO A 130 -29.16 61.72 -26.31
N PHE A 131 -28.62 62.07 -25.13
CA PHE A 131 -27.51 63.04 -24.91
C PHE A 131 -27.37 63.40 -23.39
N GLN A 132 -26.21 63.80 -22.82
CA GLN A 132 -24.88 64.04 -23.41
C GLN A 132 -23.70 63.76 -22.46
N GLN A 133 -22.62 63.20 -23.02
CA GLN A 133 -21.22 63.54 -22.72
C GLN A 133 -20.30 63.03 -23.87
N GLN A 134 -18.99 63.26 -23.78
CA GLN A 134 -18.00 63.04 -24.85
C GLN A 134 -17.05 61.85 -24.52
N GLN A 135 -16.39 61.11 -25.44
CA GLN A 135 -15.87 61.35 -26.81
C GLN A 135 -14.49 62.05 -26.87
N PRO A 136 -13.60 61.75 -27.86
CA PRO A 136 -13.88 61.35 -29.25
C PRO A 136 -13.22 60.05 -29.83
N PRO A 137 -13.53 59.64 -31.09
CA PRO A 137 -13.19 58.33 -31.66
C PRO A 137 -12.43 58.36 -33.02
N PHE A 138 -12.21 57.21 -33.66
CA PHE A 138 -12.09 57.07 -35.14
C PHE A 138 -12.61 55.70 -35.65
N ALA A 139 -12.82 55.54 -36.97
CA ALA A 139 -13.68 54.51 -37.57
C ALA A 139 -13.10 53.82 -38.85
N PRO A 140 -13.70 52.70 -39.35
CA PRO A 140 -13.20 51.89 -40.48
C PRO A 140 -14.04 52.04 -41.78
N PRO A 141 -13.72 51.26 -42.84
CA PRO A 141 -14.72 50.74 -43.78
C PRO A 141 -14.62 49.20 -44.00
N GLY A 142 -15.59 48.62 -44.74
CA GLY A 142 -15.62 47.21 -45.18
C GLY A 142 -16.50 47.03 -46.43
N SER A 143 -17.00 45.80 -46.70
CA SER A 143 -17.87 45.37 -47.86
C SER A 143 -17.10 44.84 -49.09
N TYR A 144 -17.59 43.93 -49.98
CA TYR A 144 -18.79 43.04 -50.04
C TYR A 144 -18.58 41.92 -51.12
N TYR A 145 -19.55 41.00 -51.31
CA TYR A 145 -19.65 39.91 -52.34
C TYR A 145 -18.61 38.75 -52.26
N GLY A 146 -18.89 37.51 -52.75
CA GLY A 146 -20.16 36.91 -53.20
C GLY A 146 -20.04 35.54 -53.93
N GLN A 147 -20.96 34.60 -53.64
CA GLN A 147 -21.43 33.40 -54.41
C GLN A 147 -20.49 32.32 -55.04
N GLN A 148 -20.97 31.06 -54.96
CA GLN A 148 -20.77 29.92 -55.92
C GLN A 148 -19.36 29.27 -56.00
N SER A 149 -19.16 27.99 -56.43
CA SER A 149 -20.05 26.86 -56.82
C SER A 149 -19.35 25.48 -56.64
N TYR A 150 -20.06 24.36 -56.90
CA TYR A 150 -19.54 22.98 -56.90
C TYR A 150 -18.61 22.69 -58.11
N GLN A 151 -17.59 21.84 -57.96
CA GLN A 151 -17.47 20.49 -58.56
C GLN A 151 -16.07 19.84 -58.36
N ALA A 152 -15.99 18.51 -58.55
CA ALA A 152 -14.76 17.69 -58.61
C ALA A 152 -14.64 17.10 -60.05
N PRO A 153 -13.81 16.08 -60.39
CA PRO A 153 -12.68 15.39 -59.75
C PRO A 153 -11.41 15.59 -60.66
N PRO A 154 -10.45 14.66 -60.93
CA PRO A 154 -10.16 13.33 -60.40
C PRO A 154 -8.67 13.01 -60.11
N ALA A 155 -8.47 11.71 -59.86
CA ALA A 155 -7.27 10.86 -59.90
C ALA A 155 -6.33 11.07 -61.13
N GLN A 156 -5.21 10.36 -61.36
CA GLN A 156 -4.74 9.04 -60.88
C GLN A 156 -3.27 8.79 -61.35
N LEU A 157 -2.61 7.71 -60.86
CA LEU A 157 -1.38 7.08 -61.43
C LEU A 157 -0.09 7.94 -61.36
N HIS A 158 1.15 7.43 -61.40
CA HIS A 158 1.74 6.08 -61.31
C HIS A 158 3.07 6.21 -60.49
N GLN A 159 3.52 5.27 -59.64
CA GLN A 159 4.19 3.99 -59.97
C GLN A 159 5.50 4.24 -60.77
N GLN A 160 6.71 3.83 -60.35
CA GLN A 160 7.33 2.49 -60.36
C GLN A 160 8.77 2.60 -59.74
N GLN A 161 9.56 1.59 -59.32
CA GLN A 161 9.42 0.14 -59.01
C GLN A 161 10.70 -0.40 -58.28
N HIS A 162 10.57 -1.51 -57.51
CA HIS A 162 11.50 -2.67 -57.30
C HIS A 162 13.03 -2.51 -56.99
N SER A 163 13.73 -3.39 -56.24
CA SER A 163 13.36 -4.58 -55.43
C SER A 163 14.48 -5.15 -54.52
N SER A 164 14.09 -5.72 -53.36
CA SER A 164 14.58 -6.94 -52.64
C SER A 164 16.08 -7.24 -52.31
N LEU A 165 16.35 -7.59 -51.02
CA LEU A 165 17.09 -8.77 -50.43
C LEU A 165 17.33 -8.47 -48.90
N ALA A 166 16.90 -9.27 -47.90
CA ALA A 166 17.42 -10.57 -47.37
C ALA A 166 18.79 -10.46 -46.61
N LEU A 167 19.06 -11.04 -45.42
CA LEU A 167 18.27 -11.84 -44.45
C LEU A 167 19.02 -12.04 -43.07
N ALA A 168 18.38 -11.80 -41.90
CA ALA A 168 18.74 -12.26 -40.51
C ALA A 168 20.14 -11.90 -39.91
N PRO A 169 20.48 -12.20 -38.62
CA PRO A 169 19.69 -12.66 -37.44
C PRO A 169 19.75 -11.68 -36.22
N ALA A 170 19.48 -12.14 -34.99
CA ALA A 170 19.35 -11.30 -33.77
C ALA A 170 20.25 -11.73 -32.57
N PRO A 171 20.60 -10.82 -31.64
CA PRO A 171 20.98 -11.08 -30.24
C PRO A 171 19.78 -10.84 -29.29
N ILE A 172 19.44 -11.68 -28.30
CA ILE A 172 20.19 -12.12 -27.10
C ILE A 172 20.41 -10.96 -26.09
N HIS A 173 19.80 -11.11 -24.91
CA HIS A 173 19.87 -10.12 -23.81
C HIS A 173 21.17 -10.25 -22.99
N PRO A 174 21.81 -9.13 -22.60
CA PRO A 174 22.87 -9.14 -21.59
C PRO A 174 22.28 -9.22 -20.18
N ASN A 175 22.79 -10.16 -19.36
CA ASN A 175 22.43 -10.29 -17.96
C ASN A 175 23.39 -9.45 -17.10
N VAL A 176 22.90 -8.36 -16.49
CA VAL A 176 23.76 -7.38 -15.79
C VAL A 176 23.87 -7.73 -14.31
N SER A 177 25.04 -8.27 -13.92
CA SER A 177 25.39 -8.50 -12.52
C SER A 177 25.84 -7.20 -11.85
N TYR A 178 25.44 -7.00 -10.58
CA TYR A 178 25.87 -5.85 -9.80
C TYR A 178 27.34 -6.00 -9.35
N LEU A 179 28.22 -5.16 -9.91
CA LEU A 179 29.59 -4.99 -9.43
C LEU A 179 29.64 -4.11 -8.18
N SER A 180 30.32 -4.57 -7.14
CA SER A 180 30.65 -3.77 -5.96
C SER A 180 31.95 -2.99 -6.18
N ALA A 181 31.94 -1.69 -5.88
CA ALA A 181 33.13 -0.83 -5.95
C ALA A 181 33.89 -0.82 -4.61
N PRO A 182 35.23 -0.66 -4.61
CA PRO A 182 36.06 -0.92 -3.43
C PRO A 182 36.07 0.24 -2.43
N GLY A 183 36.26 -0.09 -1.15
CA GLY A 183 36.61 0.88 -0.11
C GLY A 183 38.10 1.24 -0.15
N SER A 184 38.42 2.50 0.15
CA SER A 184 39.79 2.99 0.25
C SER A 184 40.02 3.75 1.56
N SER A 185 40.84 3.19 2.44
CA SER A 185 41.30 3.87 3.66
C SER A 185 42.68 3.35 4.07
N GLN A 186 43.72 4.11 3.73
CA GLN A 186 44.99 4.08 4.44
C GLN A 186 45.44 5.51 4.73
N HIS A 187 45.75 5.77 6.00
CA HIS A 187 46.91 6.57 6.35
C HIS A 187 47.97 5.58 6.80
N GLY A 188 49.21 5.74 6.34
CA GLY A 188 50.31 4.83 6.64
C GLY A 188 51.56 5.58 7.07
N THR A 189 52.39 4.90 7.85
CA THR A 189 53.75 5.27 8.28
C THR A 189 54.42 4.01 8.85
N LEU A 190 55.71 3.71 8.68
CA LEU A 190 56.78 4.28 7.85
C LEU A 190 57.97 3.27 7.82
N SER A 191 58.96 3.47 6.93
CA SER A 191 60.31 2.84 6.96
C SER A 191 60.37 1.32 6.66
N SER A 192 61.45 0.70 6.16
CA SER A 192 62.75 1.09 5.54
C SER A 192 63.48 -0.22 5.14
N SER A 193 64.41 -0.40 4.20
CA SER A 193 64.98 0.28 3.02
C SER A 193 66.26 -0.51 2.62
N GLN A 194 66.73 -0.48 1.35
CA GLN A 194 68.02 -1.05 0.84
C GLN A 194 68.08 -2.61 0.70
N SER A 195 68.89 -3.29 -0.16
CA SER A 195 69.56 -3.10 -1.49
C SER A 195 70.46 -4.37 -1.77
N PRO A 196 71.26 -4.59 -2.86
CA PRO A 196 71.34 -4.09 -4.27
C PRO A 196 71.62 -5.18 -5.39
N SER A 197 71.85 -4.73 -6.65
CA SER A 197 72.81 -5.21 -7.72
C SER A 197 72.63 -6.48 -8.63
N THR A 198 72.18 -6.28 -9.90
CA THR A 198 72.88 -6.33 -11.26
C THR A 198 74.16 -7.17 -11.57
N PRO A 199 74.67 -7.35 -12.85
CA PRO A 199 74.17 -7.16 -14.25
C PRO A 199 74.60 -8.22 -15.34
N GLY A 200 74.28 -8.05 -16.65
CA GLY A 200 75.15 -8.53 -17.77
C GLY A 200 74.61 -8.70 -19.23
N ALA A 201 75.23 -8.02 -20.23
CA ALA A 201 75.28 -8.21 -21.72
C ALA A 201 73.96 -8.47 -22.55
N MET A 202 73.58 -7.71 -23.61
CA MET A 202 74.24 -7.26 -24.87
C MET A 202 74.37 -8.37 -25.97
N THR A 203 74.24 -8.15 -27.30
CA THR A 203 74.34 -6.94 -28.16
C THR A 203 73.59 -7.11 -29.53
N THR A 204 73.52 -6.07 -30.39
CA THR A 204 73.26 -6.08 -31.88
C THR A 204 71.87 -6.56 -32.39
N GLN A 205 71.33 -6.28 -33.60
CA GLN A 205 71.37 -5.23 -34.68
C GLN A 205 70.14 -5.53 -35.63
N VAL A 206 69.59 -4.80 -36.62
CA VAL A 206 69.87 -3.60 -37.47
C VAL A 206 68.58 -2.70 -37.53
N GLY A 207 68.18 -1.83 -38.48
CA GLY A 207 68.57 -1.45 -39.87
C GLY A 207 67.88 -0.13 -40.33
N ALA A 208 67.94 0.27 -41.62
CA ALA A 208 67.62 1.65 -42.09
C ALA A 208 67.33 1.75 -43.64
N PRO A 209 67.06 2.92 -44.31
CA PRO A 209 67.11 4.33 -43.82
C PRO A 209 66.05 5.36 -44.34
N LEU A 210 66.26 6.64 -43.97
CA LEU A 210 65.64 7.95 -44.37
C LEU A 210 64.57 8.50 -43.38
N HIS A 211 64.81 9.47 -42.46
CA HIS A 211 65.34 10.87 -42.52
C HIS A 211 64.31 11.91 -43.05
N GLN A 212 64.12 13.13 -42.50
CA GLN A 212 64.76 13.94 -41.42
C GLN A 212 63.76 15.08 -40.98
N TYR A 213 63.93 16.02 -40.02
CA TYR A 213 65.04 16.47 -39.14
C TYR A 213 64.51 17.12 -37.80
N SER A 214 65.10 18.23 -37.31
CA SER A 214 64.85 18.96 -36.03
C SER A 214 64.65 20.49 -36.28
N SER A 215 64.60 21.48 -35.35
CA SER A 215 64.87 21.63 -33.89
C SER A 215 64.35 23.00 -33.35
N THR A 216 64.29 23.22 -32.03
CA THR A 216 64.08 24.53 -31.33
C THR A 216 65.32 25.46 -31.37
N PRO A 217 65.30 26.79 -31.03
CA PRO A 217 64.18 27.64 -30.55
C PRO A 217 63.80 28.90 -31.42
N PRO A 218 64.14 30.20 -31.17
CA PRO A 218 63.24 31.38 -31.38
C PRO A 218 63.81 32.44 -32.39
N PRO A 219 63.46 33.78 -32.45
CA PRO A 219 62.50 34.62 -31.69
C PRO A 219 61.70 35.75 -32.46
N SER A 220 60.88 36.51 -31.70
CA SER A 220 60.55 37.97 -31.78
C SER A 220 59.83 38.68 -32.96
N SER A 221 58.74 39.39 -32.58
CA SER A 221 58.33 40.79 -32.92
C SER A 221 57.89 41.25 -34.34
N THR A 222 56.70 41.91 -34.37
CA THR A 222 56.27 43.06 -35.25
C THR A 222 56.21 42.87 -36.78
N ALA A 223 55.46 43.64 -37.60
CA ALA A 223 54.22 44.44 -37.45
C ALA A 223 53.79 44.94 -38.86
N LEU A 224 52.76 45.81 -38.94
CA LEU A 224 52.44 46.76 -40.04
C LEU A 224 51.92 46.21 -41.40
N GLN A 225 50.63 46.49 -41.67
CA GLN A 225 50.10 47.40 -42.71
C GLN A 225 50.48 47.24 -44.23
N PRO A 226 49.82 47.94 -45.18
CA PRO A 226 48.39 48.29 -45.31
C PRO A 226 47.83 48.13 -46.77
N ARG A 227 46.56 48.52 -47.00
CA ARG A 227 45.90 49.03 -48.26
C ARG A 227 46.47 48.63 -49.64
N TYR A 228 45.66 48.27 -50.65
CA TYR A 228 44.70 49.17 -51.31
C TYR A 228 43.73 48.45 -52.29
N ASN A 229 42.58 49.09 -52.55
CA ASN A 229 41.82 49.30 -53.81
C ASN A 229 42.09 48.42 -55.07
N THR A 230 41.13 48.11 -55.97
CA THR A 230 39.66 48.38 -56.11
C THR A 230 39.14 47.62 -57.34
N SER A 231 37.84 47.27 -57.41
CA SER A 231 36.95 47.50 -58.59
C SER A 231 35.54 46.89 -58.44
N ALA A 232 34.64 47.24 -59.37
CA ALA A 232 33.35 46.59 -59.70
C ALA A 232 32.11 46.74 -58.77
N HIS A 233 31.36 47.83 -58.99
CA HIS A 233 29.88 47.95 -59.00
C HIS A 233 29.00 47.92 -57.71
N ALA A 234 27.90 48.72 -57.80
CA ALA A 234 26.60 48.58 -57.10
C ALA A 234 26.41 48.98 -55.60
N GLN A 235 26.76 50.23 -55.29
CA GLN A 235 25.99 51.19 -54.45
C GLN A 235 25.01 50.73 -53.31
N ILE A 236 25.48 50.91 -52.06
CA ILE A 236 24.90 51.61 -50.88
C ILE A 236 23.46 51.34 -50.30
N THR A 237 23.44 51.25 -48.95
CA THR A 237 22.48 51.77 -47.93
C THR A 237 21.26 50.98 -47.42
N ALA A 238 21.39 50.58 -46.14
CA ALA A 238 20.46 50.86 -45.02
C ALA A 238 19.06 50.20 -44.94
N THR A 239 18.38 50.47 -43.82
CA THR A 239 17.47 49.54 -43.13
C THR A 239 15.98 49.92 -43.16
N VAL A 240 15.15 48.88 -43.36
CA VAL A 240 13.81 48.67 -42.78
C VAL A 240 12.59 49.37 -43.44
N ASN A 241 11.60 48.52 -43.76
CA ASN A 241 10.16 48.76 -44.02
C ASN A 241 9.74 49.76 -45.12
N GLY A 242 9.43 49.24 -46.30
CA GLY A 242 9.01 50.02 -47.47
C GLY A 242 7.50 50.19 -47.68
N LYS A 243 6.87 51.11 -46.94
CA LYS A 243 5.91 52.15 -47.44
C LYS A 243 5.07 52.73 -46.27
N GLY A 244 5.11 54.04 -46.01
CA GLY A 244 5.96 55.06 -46.66
C GLY A 244 5.70 56.48 -46.16
N SER A 245 6.33 57.44 -46.83
CA SER A 245 6.31 58.90 -46.56
C SER A 245 7.10 59.32 -45.29
N THR A 246 7.94 60.36 -45.31
CA THR A 246 8.37 61.24 -46.42
C THR A 246 9.68 61.94 -46.09
N ALA A 247 10.51 62.19 -47.12
CA ALA A 247 11.66 63.11 -47.13
C ALA A 247 12.83 62.84 -46.15
N GLY A 248 14.01 63.32 -46.52
CA GLY A 248 15.22 63.37 -45.70
C GLY A 248 16.10 64.54 -46.17
N VAL A 249 17.41 64.50 -45.90
CA VAL A 249 18.43 65.50 -46.35
C VAL A 249 18.28 66.83 -45.54
N GLN A 250 19.29 67.46 -44.90
CA GLN A 250 20.71 67.64 -45.26
C GLN A 250 21.60 68.14 -44.06
N ASN A 251 22.93 68.12 -44.26
CA ASN A 251 23.99 69.00 -43.70
C ASN A 251 24.42 69.04 -42.20
N ASN A 252 25.72 68.74 -42.03
CA ASN A 252 26.76 69.37 -41.17
C ASN A 252 26.42 70.65 -40.37
N ILE A 253 26.96 70.75 -39.13
CA ILE A 253 28.05 71.70 -38.74
C ILE A 253 28.55 71.43 -37.27
N HIS A 254 29.80 71.83 -36.98
CA HIS A 254 30.56 71.77 -35.70
C HIS A 254 30.26 73.01 -34.80
N PRO A 255 30.92 73.29 -33.63
CA PRO A 255 31.78 72.49 -32.71
C PRO A 255 31.50 72.68 -31.17
N TYR A 256 32.30 72.00 -30.31
CA TYR A 256 32.57 72.27 -28.87
C TYR A 256 31.39 72.16 -27.87
N TYR A 257 31.53 71.73 -26.61
CA TYR A 257 32.63 71.25 -25.70
C TYR A 257 32.04 70.06 -24.85
N ASP A 258 32.66 69.37 -23.87
CA ASP A 258 33.92 69.51 -23.11
C ASP A 258 34.50 68.15 -22.58
N GLN A 259 35.42 68.22 -21.60
CA GLN A 259 36.15 67.14 -20.90
C GLN A 259 35.23 66.18 -20.09
N SER A 260 35.47 64.85 -19.91
CA SER A 260 36.68 63.98 -19.88
C SER A 260 37.31 63.79 -18.44
N PRO A 261 37.95 62.62 -18.09
CA PRO A 261 37.21 61.39 -17.72
C PRO A 261 37.60 60.64 -16.38
N PRO A 262 38.28 59.46 -16.29
CA PRO A 262 37.63 58.26 -15.69
C PRO A 262 38.41 57.31 -14.72
N ALA A 263 37.66 56.51 -13.94
CA ALA A 263 37.82 55.05 -13.70
C ALA A 263 39.18 54.45 -13.19
N PRO A 264 39.51 53.11 -13.25
CA PRO A 264 39.71 52.34 -12.00
C PRO A 264 40.93 51.37 -11.88
N GLY A 265 41.23 50.89 -10.65
CA GLY A 265 42.09 49.73 -10.33
C GLY A 265 43.61 49.99 -10.24
N SER A 266 44.45 49.19 -9.56
CA SER A 266 44.27 47.95 -8.77
C SER A 266 45.47 47.74 -7.77
N TYR A 267 45.79 46.49 -7.41
CA TYR A 267 47.06 45.97 -6.81
C TYR A 267 47.40 46.26 -5.32
N GLU A 268 48.46 45.58 -4.83
CA GLU A 268 48.75 45.23 -3.43
C GLU A 268 50.01 45.90 -2.84
N SER A 269 50.24 45.67 -1.52
CA SER A 269 51.54 45.52 -0.81
C SER A 269 52.07 46.63 0.10
N TYR A 270 52.17 46.27 1.40
CA TYR A 270 53.22 46.54 2.40
C TYR A 270 53.80 47.95 2.69
N SER A 271 54.19 48.11 3.97
CA SER A 271 54.93 49.23 4.60
C SER A 271 54.16 50.57 4.78
N GLY A 272 54.43 51.38 5.81
CA GLY A 272 55.27 51.11 6.99
C GLY A 272 55.66 52.35 7.83
N GLY A 273 54.80 52.80 8.75
CA GLY A 273 55.12 53.82 9.77
C GLY A 273 55.19 55.28 9.27
N ALA A 274 55.36 56.31 10.14
CA ALA A 274 55.19 56.42 11.59
C ALA A 274 55.21 57.90 12.05
N GLN A 275 54.77 58.19 13.29
CA GLN A 275 55.02 59.45 14.07
C GLN A 275 54.37 60.75 13.55
N SER A 276 54.06 61.79 14.35
CA SER A 276 54.15 62.07 15.81
C SER A 276 52.96 63.00 16.20
N SER A 277 52.66 63.38 17.46
CA SER A 277 53.20 63.09 18.80
C SER A 277 52.02 63.16 19.79
N GLY A 278 51.78 62.14 20.63
CA GLY A 278 52.22 62.16 22.04
C GLY A 278 51.00 62.07 22.98
N ASP A 279 51.07 62.18 24.31
CA ASP A 279 52.16 62.00 25.31
C ASP A 279 51.50 62.19 26.71
N VAL A 280 51.86 61.53 27.82
CA VAL A 280 52.76 60.37 28.09
C VAL A 280 52.45 59.80 29.51
N ASP A 281 52.95 58.60 29.85
CA ASP A 281 52.96 57.98 31.21
C ASP A 281 51.59 57.53 31.82
N GLN A 282 51.48 56.69 32.86
CA GLN A 282 52.49 55.86 33.57
C GLN A 282 51.93 54.47 33.99
N PRO A 283 52.65 53.35 33.75
CA PRO A 283 52.29 51.97 34.17
C PRO A 283 53.43 51.37 35.06
N PRO A 284 54.00 50.14 34.88
CA PRO A 284 53.48 48.79 34.49
C PRO A 284 53.94 47.63 35.43
N SER A 285 53.46 46.38 35.18
CA SER A 285 54.18 45.06 35.23
C SER A 285 53.17 43.89 35.33
N GLY A 286 53.35 42.67 34.81
CA GLY A 286 54.40 42.04 33.96
C GLY A 286 53.97 40.59 33.56
N THR A 287 54.58 39.99 32.52
CA THR A 287 54.25 38.67 31.89
C THR A 287 55.31 37.58 32.28
N PRO A 288 55.56 36.39 31.63
CA PRO A 288 55.04 35.76 30.39
C PRO A 288 54.94 34.18 30.26
N THR A 289 54.47 33.71 29.08
CA THR A 289 54.83 32.50 28.25
C THR A 289 54.83 31.01 28.73
N ALA A 290 53.93 30.22 28.12
CA ALA A 290 54.14 29.16 27.09
C ALA A 290 55.03 27.87 27.26
N SER A 291 54.35 26.70 27.12
CA SER A 291 54.56 25.56 26.16
C SER A 291 55.65 24.45 26.31
N VAL A 292 55.17 23.17 26.32
CA VAL A 292 55.76 21.83 25.95
C VAL A 292 57.16 21.42 26.50
N HIS A 293 57.42 20.24 27.11
CA HIS A 293 57.33 18.87 26.54
C HIS A 293 57.66 17.74 27.58
N SER A 294 57.19 16.50 27.33
CA SER A 294 57.73 15.16 27.70
C SER A 294 58.03 14.73 29.17
N SER A 295 57.73 13.45 29.46
CA SER A 295 58.15 12.65 30.65
C SER A 295 59.61 12.14 30.54
N PRO A 296 60.28 11.61 31.60
CA PRO A 296 59.97 10.29 32.21
C PRO A 296 60.28 10.12 33.73
N GLY A 297 59.95 8.94 34.33
CA GLY A 297 60.77 8.34 35.40
C GLY A 297 60.15 7.96 36.78
N HIS A 298 59.66 6.71 36.89
CA HIS A 298 60.04 5.68 37.89
C HIS A 298 59.92 5.81 39.46
N HIS A 299 59.64 4.63 40.06
CA HIS A 299 59.86 4.14 41.45
C HIS A 299 58.95 4.52 42.66
N GLN A 300 58.12 3.53 43.05
CA GLN A 300 57.99 2.88 44.38
C GLN A 300 58.08 3.70 45.71
N GLY A 301 57.02 3.58 46.52
CA GLY A 301 56.97 3.85 47.97
C GLY A 301 55.84 3.05 48.63
N MET A 302 55.96 2.66 49.91
CA MET A 302 55.14 1.59 50.54
C MET A 302 54.57 1.98 51.93
N GLN A 303 53.59 1.21 52.41
CA GLN A 303 53.10 1.03 53.80
C GLN A 303 52.06 1.99 54.47
N TYR A 304 51.08 1.32 55.14
CA TYR A 304 50.22 1.62 56.32
C TYR A 304 49.75 3.06 56.69
N GLY A 305 48.53 3.31 57.23
CA GLY A 305 47.33 2.47 57.43
C GLY A 305 46.48 2.81 58.70
N TYR A 306 45.15 2.50 58.70
CA TYR A 306 44.23 2.39 59.88
C TYR A 306 43.87 3.67 60.69
N VAL A 307 42.79 3.83 61.51
CA VAL A 307 41.59 3.03 61.94
C VAL A 307 40.36 3.98 62.22
N ALA A 308 39.13 3.40 62.28
CA ALA A 308 38.00 3.74 63.20
C ALA A 308 37.18 5.04 62.97
N ASN A 309 35.94 5.20 63.46
CA ASN A 309 35.05 4.36 64.31
C ASN A 309 33.57 4.61 63.90
N SER A 310 32.54 3.77 64.08
CA SER A 310 32.30 2.57 64.92
C SER A 310 31.45 1.55 64.11
N GLY A 311 30.87 0.43 64.57
CA GLY A 311 30.62 -0.13 65.92
C GLY A 311 29.25 0.27 66.52
N ALA A 312 28.37 -0.62 66.98
CA ALA A 312 28.39 -2.11 66.99
C ALA A 312 26.95 -2.68 67.10
N SER A 313 26.65 -3.82 66.47
CA SER A 313 26.57 -5.16 67.11
C SER A 313 25.96 -6.19 66.12
N SER A 314 25.92 -7.52 66.28
CA SER A 314 26.69 -8.58 67.01
C SER A 314 25.93 -9.92 66.79
N ALA A 315 26.47 -11.14 66.92
CA ALA A 315 27.81 -11.73 66.86
C ALA A 315 27.67 -13.26 67.07
N SER A 316 28.53 -14.20 66.66
CA SER A 316 29.58 -14.28 65.63
C SER A 316 30.05 -15.76 65.54
N ALA A 317 30.54 -16.33 64.43
CA ALA A 317 30.58 -15.85 63.04
C ALA A 317 29.85 -16.83 62.09
N ALA A 318 30.38 -17.92 61.51
CA ALA A 318 31.75 -18.44 61.30
C ALA A 318 31.66 -19.58 60.25
N THR A 319 32.62 -19.97 59.39
CA THR A 319 33.88 -19.43 58.81
C THR A 319 34.26 -20.42 57.68
N SER A 320 34.90 -20.08 56.56
CA SER A 320 35.38 -18.80 55.98
C SER A 320 35.63 -18.98 54.46
N GLY A 321 35.89 -17.89 53.72
CA GLY A 321 36.34 -17.93 52.31
C GLY A 321 37.87 -17.92 52.16
N PRO A 322 38.47 -17.31 51.08
CA PRO A 322 37.79 -16.58 49.99
C PRO A 322 38.40 -16.69 48.55
N ALA A 323 37.70 -16.07 47.58
CA ALA A 323 38.21 -15.37 46.38
C ALA A 323 38.81 -16.12 45.15
N GLU A 324 38.76 -15.41 44.02
CA GLU A 324 39.15 -15.73 42.62
C GLU A 324 40.52 -15.07 42.26
N PRO A 325 40.94 -14.98 40.97
CA PRO A 325 41.24 -15.97 39.92
C PRO A 325 42.79 -15.98 39.63
N PRO A 326 43.35 -16.50 38.49
CA PRO A 326 43.40 -15.75 37.21
C PRO A 326 43.49 -16.65 35.93
N LEU A 327 44.26 -16.24 34.91
CA LEU A 327 44.23 -16.70 33.50
C LEU A 327 45.45 -17.54 33.03
N SER A 328 45.27 -18.21 31.87
CA SER A 328 46.18 -18.26 30.69
C SER A 328 47.14 -19.44 30.40
N SER A 329 47.25 -19.69 29.08
CA SER A 329 48.39 -20.20 28.27
C SER A 329 48.73 -21.70 28.18
N SER A 330 49.13 -22.09 26.95
CA SER A 330 49.95 -23.27 26.54
C SER A 330 49.38 -24.68 26.77
N SER A 331 49.67 -25.69 25.94
CA SER A 331 50.32 -25.74 24.60
C SER A 331 50.21 -27.16 24.02
N ASP A 332 50.06 -27.23 22.69
CA ASP A 332 50.71 -28.16 21.75
C ASP A 332 50.61 -29.70 21.89
N ASP A 333 50.78 -30.35 20.73
CA ASP A 333 51.29 -31.71 20.45
C ASP A 333 50.46 -32.99 20.80
N ASP A 334 49.91 -33.56 19.71
CA ASP A 334 50.28 -34.87 19.14
C ASP A 334 49.44 -36.16 19.28
N GLU A 335 49.37 -36.81 18.09
CA GLU A 335 49.39 -38.25 17.75
C GLU A 335 48.21 -39.21 18.09
N GLU A 336 47.73 -39.86 17.00
CA GLU A 336 47.55 -41.33 16.81
C GLU A 336 46.58 -42.15 17.72
N GLU A 337 45.95 -43.23 17.25
CA GLU A 337 45.50 -43.66 15.92
C GLU A 337 44.38 -44.73 16.07
N ASP A 338 43.73 -45.09 14.96
CA ASP A 338 43.22 -46.43 14.58
C ASP A 338 42.13 -47.24 15.33
N GLU A 339 41.20 -47.72 14.47
CA GLU A 339 40.70 -49.11 14.30
C GLU A 339 39.95 -49.87 15.44
N ASP A 340 38.64 -50.04 15.24
CA ASP A 340 38.03 -51.26 14.63
C ASP A 340 36.84 -52.04 15.28
N GLU A 341 36.17 -52.76 14.37
CA GLU A 341 35.20 -53.88 14.45
C GLU A 341 33.92 -53.79 15.32
N GLU A 342 32.82 -53.44 14.63
CA GLU A 342 31.62 -54.28 14.45
C GLU A 342 31.26 -55.35 15.52
N ALA A 343 30.08 -55.22 16.17
CA ALA A 343 28.94 -56.16 15.97
C ALA A 343 27.72 -55.94 16.90
N GLY A 344 26.53 -55.80 16.30
CA GLY A 344 25.28 -56.44 16.76
C GLY A 344 24.44 -55.81 17.90
N GLY A 345 23.12 -55.98 17.77
CA GLY A 345 22.17 -55.97 18.91
C GLY A 345 21.18 -54.80 18.98
N ASP A 346 19.91 -55.05 18.69
CA ASP A 346 18.82 -54.10 18.92
C ASP A 346 18.65 -53.74 20.41
N THR A 347 18.40 -52.46 20.74
CA THR A 347 17.09 -52.03 21.31
C THR A 347 16.99 -50.53 21.62
N SER A 348 15.79 -49.99 21.34
CA SER A 348 15.10 -48.82 21.91
C SER A 348 15.80 -47.80 22.85
N SER A 349 15.52 -46.51 22.56
CA SER A 349 15.23 -45.40 23.50
C SER A 349 16.25 -44.26 23.65
N SER A 350 15.91 -43.13 23.01
CA SER A 350 16.02 -41.74 23.51
C SER A 350 17.31 -41.26 24.21
N SER A 351 18.01 -40.32 23.56
CA SER A 351 18.82 -39.29 24.23
C SER A 351 18.60 -37.92 23.59
N THR A 352 18.81 -36.85 24.37
CA THR A 352 18.51 -35.45 24.01
C THR A 352 19.67 -34.75 23.31
N GLY A 353 19.44 -34.21 22.11
CA GLY A 353 20.42 -33.37 21.39
C GLY A 353 20.26 -31.88 21.71
N SER A 354 20.99 -31.38 22.70
CA SER A 354 21.08 -29.95 23.02
C SER A 354 22.00 -29.23 22.03
N ALA A 355 21.52 -28.17 21.38
CA ALA A 355 22.31 -27.38 20.43
C ALA A 355 22.69 -26.01 21.02
N SER A 356 23.87 -25.93 21.63
CA SER A 356 24.54 -24.65 21.92
C SER A 356 25.16 -24.05 20.65
N PRO A 357 25.21 -22.72 20.49
CA PRO A 357 25.77 -22.10 19.29
C PRO A 357 27.30 -22.03 19.32
N LEU A 358 27.94 -22.28 18.18
CA LEU A 358 29.33 -21.88 17.91
C LEU A 358 29.37 -20.82 16.79
N PRO A 359 30.23 -19.80 16.90
CA PRO A 359 30.34 -18.75 15.89
C PRO A 359 31.43 -19.06 14.85
N ASN A 360 31.05 -19.24 13.58
CA ASN A 360 32.02 -19.38 12.49
C ASN A 360 32.26 -18.05 11.79
N ASN A 361 33.42 -17.45 12.08
CA ASN A 361 34.12 -16.53 11.20
C ASN A 361 35.15 -17.37 10.41
N TYR A 362 35.08 -17.38 9.08
CA TYR A 362 36.13 -17.99 8.27
C TYR A 362 36.19 -17.41 6.86
N ASP A 363 37.41 -17.21 6.37
CA ASP A 363 37.76 -16.84 5.00
C ASP A 363 39.13 -17.48 4.70
N SER A 364 39.49 -17.62 3.42
CA SER A 364 40.70 -18.28 2.90
C SER A 364 40.82 -19.79 3.17
N LEU A 365 40.59 -20.59 2.12
CA LEU A 365 41.64 -21.49 1.60
C LEU A 365 41.32 -21.91 0.16
N GLU A 366 42.31 -21.79 -0.72
CA GLU A 366 42.26 -22.13 -2.15
C GLU A 366 43.32 -23.20 -2.43
N GLY A 367 42.94 -24.30 -3.09
CA GLY A 367 43.85 -25.43 -3.35
C GLY A 367 43.12 -26.58 -4.05
N GLY A 368 43.22 -26.64 -5.38
CA GLY A 368 42.41 -27.54 -6.21
C GLY A 368 43.07 -28.88 -6.59
N SER A 369 42.43 -29.61 -7.50
CA SER A 369 43.04 -30.64 -8.36
C SER A 369 42.15 -30.93 -9.57
N TYR A 370 42.77 -31.11 -10.74
CA TYR A 370 42.16 -31.64 -11.97
C TYR A 370 42.46 -33.15 -12.07
N PRO A 371 41.72 -33.91 -12.91
CA PRO A 371 42.34 -34.30 -14.19
C PRO A 371 41.41 -34.25 -15.43
N ASP A 372 42.04 -34.44 -16.59
CA ASP A 372 41.57 -34.50 -17.99
C ASP A 372 40.39 -35.47 -18.26
N SER A 373 39.65 -35.44 -19.40
CA SER A 373 40.19 -35.39 -20.78
C SER A 373 39.19 -35.00 -21.90
N MET A 374 39.74 -34.32 -22.91
CA MET A 374 39.45 -34.31 -24.37
C MET A 374 38.08 -34.74 -24.97
N PRO A 375 37.49 -33.92 -25.87
CA PRO A 375 36.50 -34.34 -26.86
C PRO A 375 37.12 -34.71 -28.24
N PRO A 376 36.42 -35.47 -29.11
CA PRO A 376 36.74 -35.60 -30.54
C PRO A 376 36.02 -34.55 -31.41
N SER A 377 36.51 -34.34 -32.63
CA SER A 377 36.20 -33.14 -33.45
C SER A 377 35.77 -33.44 -34.89
N ASN A 378 35.19 -32.41 -35.54
CA ASN A 378 35.28 -32.06 -36.97
C ASN A 378 34.67 -32.97 -38.08
N ASP A 379 33.69 -32.38 -38.79
CA ASP A 379 33.78 -31.92 -40.20
C ASP A 379 33.05 -32.56 -41.41
N MET A 380 32.62 -31.60 -42.27
CA MET A 380 32.61 -31.56 -43.75
C MET A 380 31.61 -32.34 -44.67
N THR A 381 30.64 -31.54 -45.17
CA THR A 381 30.36 -31.22 -46.60
C THR A 381 29.49 -32.08 -47.56
N ASN A 382 28.49 -31.36 -48.14
CA ASN A 382 28.12 -31.22 -49.57
C ASN A 382 27.44 -32.32 -50.44
N GLN A 383 26.36 -31.84 -51.09
CA GLN A 383 25.88 -32.16 -52.46
C GLN A 383 25.20 -33.53 -52.72
N ALA A 384 24.55 -33.63 -53.90
CA ALA A 384 23.55 -34.63 -54.32
C ALA A 384 23.65 -34.89 -55.85
N PRO A 385 22.84 -35.74 -56.53
CA PRO A 385 21.83 -36.73 -56.11
C PRO A 385 22.33 -38.17 -56.49
N PRO A 386 21.73 -39.09 -57.31
CA PRO A 386 20.34 -39.39 -57.77
C PRO A 386 19.94 -40.91 -57.79
N TYR A 387 18.82 -41.22 -58.48
CA TYR A 387 18.41 -42.50 -59.12
C TYR A 387 17.71 -43.66 -58.36
N GLY A 388 16.35 -43.66 -58.46
CA GLY A 388 15.51 -44.80 -58.92
C GLY A 388 15.20 -45.99 -57.98
N ASN A 389 14.18 -46.84 -58.23
CA ASN A 389 12.95 -46.73 -59.06
C ASN A 389 11.94 -47.87 -58.68
N TYR A 390 10.78 -47.92 -59.36
CA TYR A 390 9.66 -48.90 -59.32
C TYR A 390 8.57 -48.67 -58.25
N GLY A 391 7.26 -48.59 -58.59
CA GLY A 391 6.66 -48.38 -59.92
C GLY A 391 5.15 -48.66 -60.04
N TYR A 392 4.42 -47.74 -60.70
CA TYR A 392 3.10 -47.89 -61.40
C TYR A 392 1.86 -48.44 -60.64
N HIS A 393 0.61 -48.11 -61.00
CA HIS A 393 0.08 -47.69 -62.31
C HIS A 393 -0.96 -46.52 -62.27
N ASN A 394 -1.37 -46.06 -63.46
CA ASN A 394 -2.23 -44.89 -63.76
C ASN A 394 -3.73 -45.32 -63.91
N THR A 395 -4.78 -44.51 -64.15
CA THR A 395 -4.98 -43.45 -65.18
C THR A 395 -6.04 -42.38 -64.83
N GLN A 396 -6.00 -41.24 -65.53
CA GLN A 396 -7.06 -40.21 -65.61
C GLN A 396 -7.95 -40.41 -66.85
N SER A 397 -9.17 -39.81 -66.89
CA SER A 397 -9.63 -38.98 -68.04
C SER A 397 -10.97 -38.24 -67.82
N THR A 398 -11.08 -37.09 -68.48
CA THR A 398 -12.19 -36.10 -68.58
C THR A 398 -13.42 -36.61 -69.34
N TYR A 399 -14.65 -36.09 -69.09
CA TYR A 399 -15.64 -35.61 -70.10
C TYR A 399 -16.98 -35.08 -69.49
N GLN A 400 -17.66 -34.21 -70.26
CA GLN A 400 -19.06 -33.70 -70.20
C GLN A 400 -19.61 -33.73 -71.67
N PRO A 401 -20.89 -33.41 -72.04
CA PRO A 401 -22.05 -32.82 -71.32
C PRO A 401 -23.45 -33.49 -71.60
N GLY A 402 -24.56 -32.87 -71.13
CA GLY A 402 -25.97 -33.10 -71.55
C GLY A 402 -26.96 -33.09 -70.36
N LEU A 403 -28.05 -32.28 -70.24
CA LEU A 403 -29.21 -31.95 -71.11
C LEU A 403 -30.30 -33.07 -71.12
N ASP A 404 -31.62 -32.83 -70.94
CA ASP A 404 -32.38 -31.59 -70.63
C ASP A 404 -33.86 -31.90 -70.19
N THR A 405 -34.63 -30.91 -69.69
CA THR A 405 -36.08 -30.61 -69.97
C THR A 405 -36.79 -29.69 -68.93
N HIS A 406 -37.90 -29.03 -69.33
CA HIS A 406 -38.46 -27.78 -68.76
C HIS A 406 -40.00 -27.77 -68.56
N ALA A 407 -40.50 -26.88 -67.68
CA ALA A 407 -41.72 -26.01 -67.78
C ALA A 407 -41.99 -25.29 -66.41
N ASP A 408 -42.50 -24.05 -66.28
CA ASP A 408 -42.86 -22.99 -67.25
C ASP A 408 -42.76 -21.57 -66.62
N SER A 409 -43.10 -20.47 -67.34
CA SER A 409 -42.97 -19.04 -66.92
C SER A 409 -44.27 -18.23 -67.26
N PRO A 410 -44.40 -16.85 -67.39
CA PRO A 410 -43.50 -15.68 -67.17
C PRO A 410 -44.19 -14.48 -66.38
N PRO A 411 -44.16 -13.16 -66.74
CA PRO A 411 -43.10 -12.16 -66.43
C PRO A 411 -43.51 -10.77 -65.81
N SER A 412 -42.47 -9.99 -65.42
CA SER A 412 -42.25 -8.51 -65.60
C SER A 412 -42.89 -7.38 -64.72
N GLN A 413 -41.97 -6.61 -64.09
CA GLN A 413 -41.84 -5.12 -64.03
C GLN A 413 -42.62 -4.16 -63.06
N ASN A 414 -41.84 -3.18 -62.54
CA ASN A 414 -42.13 -1.76 -62.21
C ASN A 414 -42.56 -1.25 -60.79
N LEU A 415 -41.54 -0.68 -60.10
CA LEU A 415 -41.43 0.72 -59.60
C LEU A 415 -42.13 1.28 -58.32
N TYR A 416 -41.31 1.99 -57.54
CA TYR A 416 -41.56 3.03 -56.50
C TYR A 416 -42.23 2.71 -55.14
N GLY A 417 -41.44 2.90 -54.07
CA GLY A 417 -41.84 3.04 -52.66
C GLY A 417 -40.62 3.44 -51.79
N GLN A 418 -40.79 4.31 -50.79
CA GLN A 418 -39.72 4.90 -49.94
C GLN A 418 -39.91 4.47 -48.44
N PRO A 419 -38.97 4.72 -47.51
CA PRO A 419 -38.32 3.65 -46.76
C PRO A 419 -38.87 3.44 -45.35
N GLY A 420 -38.61 2.25 -44.80
CA GLY A 420 -38.77 1.95 -43.37
C GLY A 420 -37.53 1.25 -42.81
N TYR A 421 -36.96 1.79 -41.74
CA TYR A 421 -35.91 1.08 -40.98
C TYR A 421 -36.55 -0.07 -40.19
N GLN A 422 -36.08 -1.29 -40.40
CA GLN A 422 -36.36 -2.44 -39.53
C GLN A 422 -35.08 -3.13 -39.07
N GLN A 423 -35.19 -3.76 -37.90
CA GLN A 423 -34.08 -4.11 -37.03
C GLN A 423 -33.71 -5.59 -37.20
N TYR A 424 -32.57 -5.87 -37.84
CA TYR A 424 -32.09 -7.24 -38.02
C TYR A 424 -31.58 -7.85 -36.72
N ALA A 425 -32.47 -8.54 -36.00
CA ALA A 425 -32.08 -9.53 -35.00
C ALA A 425 -31.71 -10.85 -35.72
N GLN A 426 -30.44 -11.22 -35.70
CA GLN A 426 -29.99 -12.55 -36.14
C GLN A 426 -30.12 -13.55 -34.98
N PRO A 427 -30.63 -14.78 -35.20
CA PRO A 427 -30.78 -15.76 -34.14
C PRO A 427 -29.42 -16.34 -33.72
N PHE A 428 -29.18 -16.43 -32.41
CA PHE A 428 -28.04 -17.16 -31.86
C PHE A 428 -28.25 -18.69 -32.02
N PRO A 429 -27.18 -19.49 -32.18
CA PRO A 429 -27.27 -20.94 -32.24
C PRO A 429 -27.75 -21.54 -30.90
N ASN A 430 -28.45 -22.67 -30.98
CA ASN A 430 -29.10 -23.29 -29.82
C ASN A 430 -28.07 -23.97 -28.88
N PHE A 431 -28.37 -23.96 -27.57
CA PHE A 431 -27.51 -24.39 -26.47
C PHE A 431 -26.91 -25.80 -26.65
N SER A 432 -27.68 -26.70 -27.28
CA SER A 432 -27.27 -28.08 -27.58
C SER A 432 -26.06 -28.21 -28.52
N GLN A 433 -25.77 -27.21 -29.35
CA GLN A 433 -24.61 -27.25 -30.26
C GLN A 433 -23.28 -26.94 -29.55
N LEU A 434 -23.31 -26.19 -28.44
CA LEU A 434 -22.11 -25.89 -27.64
C LEU A 434 -21.64 -27.11 -26.83
N SER A 435 -22.57 -27.90 -26.25
CA SER A 435 -22.23 -29.14 -25.54
C SER A 435 -21.55 -30.18 -26.45
N ALA A 436 -21.88 -30.21 -27.74
CA ALA A 436 -21.24 -31.10 -28.71
C ALA A 436 -19.77 -30.71 -29.02
N ALA A 437 -19.41 -29.43 -28.86
CA ALA A 437 -18.09 -28.91 -29.20
C ALA A 437 -17.05 -29.01 -28.06
N LEU A 438 -17.49 -29.26 -26.82
CA LEU A 438 -16.64 -29.33 -25.62
C LEU A 438 -16.33 -30.77 -25.15
N GLY A 439 -16.87 -31.79 -25.83
CA GLY A 439 -16.76 -33.18 -25.42
C GLY A 439 -17.82 -33.57 -24.38
N GLY A 440 -18.42 -34.75 -24.54
CA GLY A 440 -19.61 -35.20 -23.80
C GLY A 440 -19.38 -35.61 -22.34
N LEU A 441 -18.79 -34.75 -21.51
CA LEU A 441 -18.61 -34.96 -20.08
C LEU A 441 -19.84 -34.49 -19.29
N SER A 442 -20.75 -35.42 -19.00
CA SER A 442 -21.86 -35.18 -18.06
C SER A 442 -21.29 -35.02 -16.63
N GLY A 443 -21.24 -33.79 -16.12
CA GLY A 443 -20.78 -33.51 -14.76
C GLY A 443 -20.23 -32.11 -14.49
N VAL A 444 -19.95 -31.31 -15.52
CA VAL A 444 -19.47 -29.91 -15.35
C VAL A 444 -20.56 -29.07 -14.66
N PRO A 445 -20.27 -28.40 -13.53
CA PRO A 445 -21.20 -27.47 -12.87
C PRO A 445 -21.60 -26.30 -13.78
N GLU A 446 -22.86 -25.89 -13.72
CA GLU A 446 -23.42 -24.78 -14.52
C GLU A 446 -22.63 -23.46 -14.37
N LEU A 447 -22.03 -23.24 -13.19
CA LEU A 447 -21.14 -22.10 -12.89
C LEU A 447 -19.82 -22.12 -13.67
N GLU A 448 -19.23 -23.29 -13.93
CA GLU A 448 -17.98 -23.42 -14.70
C GLU A 448 -18.22 -23.15 -16.20
N VAL A 449 -19.42 -23.44 -16.69
CA VAL A 449 -19.83 -23.16 -18.08
C VAL A 449 -20.00 -21.66 -18.31
N GLU A 450 -20.64 -20.93 -17.39
CA GLU A 450 -20.76 -19.47 -17.48
C GLU A 450 -19.40 -18.76 -17.31
N ALA A 451 -18.51 -19.27 -16.45
CA ALA A 451 -17.18 -18.70 -16.23
C ALA A 451 -16.35 -18.55 -17.53
N LEU A 452 -16.43 -19.54 -18.42
CA LEU A 452 -15.76 -19.55 -19.72
C LEU A 452 -16.55 -18.92 -20.85
N ARG A 453 -17.82 -18.50 -20.63
CA ARG A 453 -18.67 -17.99 -21.70
C ARG A 453 -17.95 -16.89 -22.48
N PRO A 454 -17.80 -17.00 -23.81
CA PRO A 454 -17.12 -15.99 -24.61
C PRO A 454 -17.87 -14.64 -24.55
N VAL A 455 -17.16 -13.59 -24.16
CA VAL A 455 -17.64 -12.20 -24.15
C VAL A 455 -16.87 -11.40 -25.20
N ASN A 456 -17.57 -10.88 -26.21
CA ASN A 456 -17.00 -9.95 -27.19
C ASN A 456 -17.09 -8.52 -26.65
N LEU A 457 -15.98 -7.99 -26.15
CA LEU A 457 -15.91 -6.71 -25.44
C LEU A 457 -16.22 -5.49 -26.33
N LEU A 458 -16.18 -5.66 -27.65
CA LEU A 458 -16.57 -4.61 -28.61
C LEU A 458 -18.10 -4.52 -28.83
N GLN A 459 -18.87 -5.48 -28.31
CA GLN A 459 -20.32 -5.57 -28.44
C GLN A 459 -21.03 -5.48 -27.09
N GLU A 460 -20.47 -6.12 -26.05
CA GLU A 460 -21.03 -6.08 -24.70
C GLU A 460 -20.75 -4.71 -24.04
N ARG A 461 -21.81 -4.08 -23.51
CA ARG A 461 -21.75 -2.78 -22.83
C ARG A 461 -22.03 -2.85 -21.33
N ASN A 462 -22.57 -3.96 -20.82
CA ASN A 462 -22.89 -4.12 -19.40
C ASN A 462 -21.96 -5.20 -18.80
N LEU A 463 -20.69 -4.82 -18.65
CA LEU A 463 -19.62 -5.71 -18.18
C LEU A 463 -19.60 -5.86 -16.66
N LEU A 464 -20.08 -4.87 -15.91
CA LEU A 464 -20.12 -4.94 -14.45
C LEU A 464 -21.24 -5.88 -13.97
N PRO A 465 -21.00 -6.75 -12.98
CA PRO A 465 -22.05 -7.40 -12.22
C PRO A 465 -22.85 -6.36 -11.40
N PRO A 466 -24.13 -6.60 -11.08
CA PRO A 466 -24.95 -5.67 -10.29
C PRO A 466 -24.52 -5.55 -8.81
N ARG A 467 -23.67 -6.47 -8.32
CA ARG A 467 -23.09 -6.49 -6.98
C ARG A 467 -21.57 -6.64 -7.08
N PRO A 468 -20.78 -6.23 -6.07
CA PRO A 468 -19.33 -6.38 -6.07
C PRO A 468 -18.87 -7.79 -6.44
N LEU A 469 -17.81 -7.90 -7.24
CA LEU A 469 -17.29 -9.18 -7.71
C LEU A 469 -16.66 -9.97 -6.55
N GLU A 470 -17.20 -11.16 -6.30
CA GLU A 470 -16.66 -12.11 -5.33
C GLU A 470 -15.37 -12.78 -5.83
N ALA A 471 -14.58 -13.34 -4.91
CA ALA A 471 -13.36 -14.07 -5.28
C ALA A 471 -13.72 -15.46 -5.87
N PRO A 472 -13.04 -15.93 -6.95
CA PRO A 472 -13.30 -17.26 -7.50
C PRO A 472 -13.08 -18.36 -6.46
N GLU A 473 -14.09 -19.20 -6.23
CA GLU A 473 -13.97 -20.32 -5.30
C GLU A 473 -13.04 -21.40 -5.88
N PRO A 474 -11.98 -21.82 -5.17
CA PRO A 474 -11.09 -22.88 -5.66
C PRO A 474 -11.82 -24.20 -5.89
N ASN A 475 -11.54 -24.88 -6.99
CA ASN A 475 -12.19 -26.16 -7.33
C ASN A 475 -11.63 -27.32 -6.49
N LEU A 476 -12.09 -27.39 -5.24
CA LEU A 476 -11.76 -28.40 -4.24
C LEU A 476 -13.00 -29.22 -3.87
N SER A 477 -12.80 -30.38 -3.23
CA SER A 477 -13.91 -31.15 -2.66
C SER A 477 -14.66 -30.35 -1.57
N PRO A 478 -15.96 -30.60 -1.34
CA PRO A 478 -16.77 -29.79 -0.42
C PRO A 478 -16.22 -29.67 1.00
N ASP A 479 -15.51 -30.67 1.50
CA ASP A 479 -14.91 -30.64 2.84
C ASP A 479 -13.61 -29.81 2.88
N LEU A 480 -12.80 -29.85 1.82
CA LEU A 480 -11.63 -28.99 1.70
C LEU A 480 -12.01 -27.52 1.46
N LYS A 481 -13.13 -27.25 0.77
CA LYS A 481 -13.71 -25.89 0.63
C LYS A 481 -14.03 -25.27 1.99
N LYS A 482 -14.78 -25.98 2.85
CA LYS A 482 -15.19 -25.52 4.19
C LYS A 482 -14.04 -25.07 5.09
N VAL A 483 -12.89 -25.75 5.01
CA VAL A 483 -11.72 -25.48 5.86
C VAL A 483 -10.69 -24.55 5.21
N ASN A 484 -10.93 -24.05 3.99
CA ASN A 484 -9.94 -23.24 3.26
C ASN A 484 -9.75 -21.83 3.84
N CYS A 485 -8.71 -21.12 3.40
CA CYS A 485 -8.44 -19.77 3.89
C CYS A 485 -9.47 -18.77 3.35
N SER A 486 -9.89 -17.81 4.19
CA SER A 486 -10.77 -16.73 3.75
C SER A 486 -10.09 -15.90 2.65
N PRO A 487 -10.76 -15.64 1.51
CA PRO A 487 -10.23 -14.81 0.43
C PRO A 487 -10.04 -13.34 0.83
N GLN A 488 -10.59 -12.91 1.98
CA GLN A 488 -10.30 -11.60 2.57
C GLN A 488 -9.01 -11.57 3.42
N THR A 489 -8.28 -12.69 3.51
CA THR A 489 -7.06 -12.84 4.33
C THR A 489 -5.89 -13.39 3.51
N PHE A 490 -6.14 -14.37 2.62
CA PHE A 490 -5.11 -14.97 1.77
C PHE A 490 -5.74 -15.42 0.46
N ARG A 491 -5.24 -14.92 -0.67
CA ARG A 491 -5.80 -15.13 -2.02
C ARG A 491 -4.69 -15.35 -3.03
N CYS A 492 -5.00 -16.00 -4.16
CA CYS A 492 -4.10 -16.21 -5.28
C CYS A 492 -4.68 -15.57 -6.55
N THR A 493 -3.82 -15.19 -7.50
CA THR A 493 -4.23 -14.73 -8.83
C THR A 493 -4.83 -15.82 -9.70
N LEU A 494 -4.47 -17.07 -9.44
CA LEU A 494 -4.94 -18.27 -10.13
C LEU A 494 -5.40 -19.28 -9.08
N SER A 495 -6.72 -19.45 -8.89
CA SER A 495 -7.27 -20.48 -7.99
C SER A 495 -7.11 -21.90 -8.55
N SER A 496 -6.83 -22.02 -9.85
CA SER A 496 -6.35 -23.23 -10.53
C SER A 496 -4.86 -23.09 -10.85
N ILE A 497 -3.98 -23.77 -10.12
CA ILE A 497 -2.53 -23.63 -10.24
C ILE A 497 -2.03 -24.38 -11.49
N PRO A 498 -1.32 -23.74 -12.44
CA PRO A 498 -0.73 -24.43 -13.58
C PRO A 498 0.27 -25.50 -13.14
N GLN A 499 0.19 -26.70 -13.71
CA GLN A 499 1.09 -27.81 -13.38
C GLN A 499 2.57 -27.53 -13.74
N THR A 500 2.84 -26.64 -14.69
CA THR A 500 4.20 -26.32 -15.14
C THR A 500 4.38 -24.83 -15.48
N GLN A 501 5.62 -24.33 -15.40
CA GLN A 501 5.96 -22.98 -15.87
C GLN A 501 5.65 -22.78 -17.37
N ALA A 502 5.74 -23.83 -18.19
CA ALA A 502 5.38 -23.75 -19.61
C ALA A 502 3.87 -23.45 -19.80
N LEU A 503 3.00 -24.07 -18.99
CA LEU A 503 1.56 -23.79 -19.01
C LEU A 503 1.26 -22.37 -18.48
N LEU A 504 1.92 -21.94 -17.42
CA LEU A 504 1.81 -20.57 -16.89
C LEU A 504 2.25 -19.51 -17.93
N ASN A 505 3.40 -19.73 -18.59
CA ASN A 505 3.89 -18.86 -19.67
C ASN A 505 2.94 -18.83 -20.89
N LYS A 506 2.25 -19.95 -21.17
CA LYS A 506 1.21 -20.01 -22.22
C LYS A 506 -0.06 -19.24 -21.83
N ALA A 507 -0.42 -19.21 -20.55
CA ALA A 507 -1.61 -18.50 -20.06
C ALA A 507 -1.47 -16.97 -20.05
N ARG A 508 -0.24 -16.45 -20.04
CA ARG A 508 0.06 -15.00 -20.00
C ARG A 508 -0.58 -14.25 -18.83
N LEU A 509 -0.89 -14.98 -17.75
CA LEU A 509 -1.35 -14.42 -16.48
C LEU A 509 -0.25 -14.56 -15.41
N PRO A 510 -0.05 -13.57 -14.54
CA PRO A 510 0.96 -13.65 -13.49
C PRO A 510 0.47 -14.55 -12.34
N LEU A 511 1.29 -15.53 -11.94
CA LEU A 511 1.05 -16.30 -10.72
C LEU A 511 1.54 -15.50 -9.51
N GLY A 512 0.68 -15.33 -8.50
CA GLY A 512 1.05 -14.68 -7.27
C GLY A 512 -0.02 -14.75 -6.19
N LEU A 513 0.32 -14.21 -5.02
CA LEU A 513 -0.46 -14.25 -3.79
C LEU A 513 -0.73 -12.83 -3.30
N LEU A 514 -1.88 -12.61 -2.69
CA LEU A 514 -2.19 -11.39 -1.94
C LEU A 514 -2.65 -11.76 -0.53
N LEU A 515 -2.12 -11.06 0.47
CA LEU A 515 -2.26 -11.38 1.89
C LEU A 515 -2.66 -10.15 2.68
N HIS A 516 -3.53 -10.35 3.68
CA HIS A 516 -3.90 -9.34 4.68
C HIS A 516 -3.76 -9.98 6.09
N PRO A 517 -2.53 -10.38 6.49
CA PRO A 517 -2.32 -11.43 7.48
C PRO A 517 -2.71 -11.02 8.90
N PHE A 518 -2.45 -9.77 9.28
CA PHE A 518 -2.71 -9.30 10.65
C PHE A 518 -4.09 -8.68 10.87
N ARG A 519 -4.99 -8.77 9.87
CA ARG A 519 -6.30 -8.12 9.89
C ARG A 519 -7.13 -8.41 11.15
N ASP A 520 -8.07 -7.50 11.39
CA ASP A 520 -9.13 -7.73 12.36
C ASP A 520 -10.04 -8.88 11.91
N LEU A 521 -10.29 -9.81 12.84
CA LEU A 521 -11.13 -11.00 12.70
C LEU A 521 -12.04 -11.08 13.94
N GLN A 522 -13.32 -11.36 13.72
CA GLN A 522 -14.31 -11.53 14.81
C GLN A 522 -14.07 -12.84 15.59
N GLN A 523 -13.64 -13.89 14.88
CA GLN A 523 -13.33 -15.20 15.45
C GLN A 523 -11.96 -15.65 14.92
N LEU A 524 -11.11 -16.15 15.84
CA LEU A 524 -9.77 -16.64 15.55
C LEU A 524 -9.43 -17.71 16.62
N PRO A 525 -9.25 -18.99 16.26
CA PRO A 525 -8.87 -20.02 17.21
C PRO A 525 -7.48 -19.73 17.80
N VAL A 526 -7.44 -19.34 19.07
CA VAL A 526 -6.19 -19.15 19.83
C VAL A 526 -5.81 -20.46 20.49
N ILE A 527 -4.66 -21.00 20.12
CA ILE A 527 -4.22 -22.35 20.48
C ILE A 527 -3.09 -22.27 21.50
N THR A 528 -3.26 -22.98 22.62
CA THR A 528 -2.23 -23.15 23.64
C THR A 528 -1.90 -24.63 23.75
N SER A 529 -0.65 -24.99 23.49
CA SER A 529 -0.09 -26.35 23.61
C SER A 529 1.42 -26.20 23.81
N ASN A 530 2.05 -27.14 24.49
CA ASN A 530 3.49 -27.11 24.72
C ASN A 530 4.22 -27.40 23.40
N THR A 531 3.75 -28.41 22.66
CA THR A 531 4.31 -28.80 21.36
C THR A 531 3.53 -28.18 20.19
N ILE A 532 4.15 -27.22 19.49
CA ILE A 532 3.63 -26.71 18.21
C ILE A 532 4.11 -27.62 17.06
N VAL A 533 3.23 -28.49 16.59
CA VAL A 533 3.54 -29.53 15.60
C VAL A 533 3.89 -28.92 14.24
N ARG A 534 5.09 -29.26 13.74
CA ARG A 534 5.65 -28.83 12.45
C ARG A 534 6.31 -29.99 11.74
N CYS A 535 6.35 -29.95 10.41
CA CYS A 535 7.08 -30.94 9.62
C CYS A 535 8.58 -30.85 9.90
N ARG A 536 9.24 -31.99 10.16
CA ARG A 536 10.67 -32.05 10.54
C ARG A 536 11.60 -31.48 9.47
N SER A 537 11.23 -31.59 8.19
CA SER A 537 12.05 -31.11 7.06
C SER A 537 11.78 -29.63 6.73
N CYS A 538 10.58 -29.29 6.22
CA CYS A 538 10.30 -27.92 5.72
C CYS A 538 9.80 -26.94 6.81
N ARG A 539 9.59 -27.41 8.05
CA ARG A 539 9.09 -26.63 9.20
C ARG A 539 7.71 -25.98 8.99
N THR A 540 6.93 -26.45 8.00
CA THR A 540 5.49 -26.16 7.82
C THR A 540 4.70 -26.58 9.05
N TYR A 541 3.79 -25.72 9.54
CA TYR A 541 2.88 -26.02 10.65
C TYR A 541 1.80 -27.00 10.20
N ILE A 542 1.40 -27.91 11.10
CA ILE A 542 0.27 -28.81 10.83
C ILE A 542 -1.01 -27.98 10.56
N ASN A 543 -1.82 -28.44 9.61
CA ASN A 543 -2.88 -27.67 8.96
C ASN A 543 -3.95 -28.60 8.37
N PRO A 544 -5.13 -28.12 7.92
CA PRO A 544 -6.23 -28.97 7.47
C PRO A 544 -5.95 -29.90 6.29
N PHE A 545 -4.91 -29.63 5.50
CA PHE A 545 -4.64 -30.34 4.24
C PHE A 545 -3.60 -31.47 4.37
N VAL A 546 -3.13 -31.76 5.60
CA VAL A 546 -2.21 -32.88 5.84
C VAL A 546 -2.94 -34.22 5.74
N THR A 547 -2.25 -35.25 5.26
CA THR A 547 -2.81 -36.62 5.22
C THR A 547 -2.33 -37.40 6.44
N PHE A 548 -3.22 -37.76 7.35
CA PHE A 548 -2.93 -38.79 8.35
C PHE A 548 -2.87 -40.15 7.65
N LEU A 549 -1.77 -40.88 7.84
CA LEU A 549 -1.59 -42.23 7.30
C LEU A 549 -2.13 -43.29 8.27
N ASP A 550 -2.07 -42.96 9.56
CA ASP A 550 -2.65 -43.65 10.69
C ASP A 550 -2.78 -42.63 11.85
N GLN A 551 -3.22 -43.07 13.03
CA GLN A 551 -3.37 -42.16 14.19
C GLN A 551 -2.04 -41.56 14.67
N ARG A 552 -0.89 -42.17 14.40
CA ARG A 552 0.44 -41.77 14.89
C ARG A 552 1.32 -41.10 13.83
N ARG A 553 0.95 -41.07 12.55
CA ARG A 553 1.79 -40.51 11.47
C ARG A 553 1.03 -39.64 10.47
N TRP A 554 1.62 -38.52 10.08
CA TRP A 554 1.09 -37.54 9.13
C TRP A 554 2.07 -37.18 8.02
N LYS A 555 1.58 -37.14 6.78
CA LYS A 555 2.30 -36.70 5.58
C LYS A 555 2.13 -35.20 5.40
N CYS A 556 3.24 -34.47 5.28
CA CYS A 556 3.21 -33.03 5.05
C CYS A 556 2.73 -32.71 3.62
N ASN A 557 1.74 -31.83 3.50
CA ASN A 557 1.15 -31.37 2.24
C ASN A 557 2.06 -30.49 1.37
N LEU A 558 3.15 -29.94 1.94
CA LEU A 558 4.08 -29.07 1.19
C LEU A 558 5.33 -29.80 0.68
N CYS A 559 5.86 -30.78 1.41
CA CYS A 559 7.11 -31.48 1.05
C CYS A 559 7.00 -33.02 1.02
N TYR A 560 5.80 -33.55 1.23
CA TYR A 560 5.44 -34.98 1.16
C TYR A 560 6.18 -35.93 2.12
N ARG A 561 7.10 -35.42 2.95
CA ARG A 561 7.75 -36.18 4.04
C ARG A 561 6.72 -36.59 5.11
N VAL A 562 6.85 -37.83 5.57
CA VAL A 562 6.10 -38.36 6.71
C VAL A 562 6.76 -37.92 8.02
N ASN A 563 5.92 -37.60 8.99
CA ASN A 563 6.28 -37.14 10.33
C ASN A 563 5.40 -37.88 11.33
N ASP A 564 5.90 -38.05 12.54
CA ASP A 564 5.15 -38.64 13.63
C ASP A 564 4.24 -37.58 14.29
N VAL A 565 3.15 -38.03 14.90
CA VAL A 565 2.20 -37.20 15.65
C VAL A 565 2.54 -37.33 17.14
N PRO A 566 2.95 -36.25 17.84
CA PRO A 566 3.27 -36.32 19.27
C PRO A 566 2.07 -36.74 20.12
N ASP A 567 2.31 -37.45 21.23
CA ASP A 567 1.22 -37.94 22.11
C ASP A 567 0.37 -36.80 22.72
N GLU A 568 0.94 -35.60 22.94
CA GLU A 568 0.20 -34.39 23.33
C GLU A 568 -0.85 -33.98 22.27
N PHE A 569 -0.57 -34.25 20.99
CA PHE A 569 -1.46 -33.94 19.88
C PHE A 569 -2.58 -34.99 19.70
N MET A 570 -2.53 -36.12 20.41
CA MET A 570 -3.70 -37.01 20.54
C MET A 570 -4.81 -36.39 21.38
N TYR A 571 -4.48 -35.48 22.30
CA TYR A 571 -5.45 -34.77 23.14
C TYR A 571 -5.97 -33.52 22.42
N ASN A 572 -7.28 -33.32 22.44
CA ASN A 572 -7.93 -32.12 21.91
C ASN A 572 -8.25 -31.15 23.07
N PRO A 573 -7.59 -29.98 23.15
CA PRO A 573 -7.76 -29.06 24.28
C PRO A 573 -9.13 -28.38 24.33
N VAL A 574 -9.90 -28.37 23.23
CA VAL A 574 -11.22 -27.74 23.15
C VAL A 574 -12.32 -28.70 23.60
N THR A 575 -12.34 -29.92 23.06
CA THR A 575 -13.34 -30.94 23.41
C THR A 575 -12.98 -31.76 24.66
N ARG A 576 -11.72 -31.69 25.11
CA ARG A 576 -11.13 -32.52 26.18
C ARG A 576 -11.19 -34.03 25.91
N SER A 577 -11.25 -34.42 24.64
CA SER A 577 -11.18 -35.83 24.19
C SER A 577 -9.77 -36.24 23.79
N TYR A 578 -9.51 -37.55 23.73
CA TYR A 578 -8.21 -38.13 23.37
C TYR A 578 -8.35 -39.12 22.20
N GLY A 579 -7.31 -39.24 21.36
CA GLY A 579 -7.21 -40.22 20.27
C GLY A 579 -7.71 -39.72 18.90
N GLU A 580 -8.10 -38.45 18.77
CA GLU A 580 -8.70 -37.89 17.56
C GLU A 580 -7.89 -36.68 17.02
N PRO A 581 -6.63 -36.86 16.59
CA PRO A 581 -5.74 -35.75 16.20
C PRO A 581 -6.29 -34.93 15.03
N HIS A 582 -7.09 -35.54 14.15
CA HIS A 582 -7.73 -34.87 13.02
C HIS A 582 -8.84 -33.88 13.43
N LYS A 583 -9.40 -33.98 14.66
CA LYS A 583 -10.39 -33.02 15.18
C LYS A 583 -9.76 -31.80 15.88
N ARG A 584 -8.43 -31.73 15.99
CA ARG A 584 -7.77 -30.61 16.65
C ARG A 584 -7.96 -29.29 15.89
N PRO A 585 -8.03 -28.12 16.57
CA PRO A 585 -8.28 -26.83 15.92
C PRO A 585 -7.34 -26.51 14.75
N GLU A 586 -6.06 -26.90 14.84
CA GLU A 586 -5.04 -26.77 13.79
C GLU A 586 -5.40 -27.50 12.49
N VAL A 587 -6.15 -28.60 12.58
CA VAL A 587 -6.55 -29.45 11.44
C VAL A 587 -7.98 -29.11 10.97
N GLN A 588 -8.77 -28.41 11.80
CA GLN A 588 -10.12 -27.99 11.46
C GLN A 588 -10.21 -26.56 10.90
N ASN A 589 -9.13 -25.75 10.99
CA ASN A 589 -9.14 -24.34 10.57
C ASN A 589 -7.88 -23.98 9.77
N SER A 590 -8.05 -23.36 8.60
CA SER A 590 -6.96 -22.78 7.79
C SER A 590 -6.23 -21.63 8.49
N THR A 591 -6.94 -20.89 9.35
CA THR A 591 -6.48 -19.69 10.05
C THR A 591 -6.55 -19.90 11.56
N VAL A 592 -5.39 -19.89 12.22
CA VAL A 592 -5.22 -20.12 13.67
C VAL A 592 -4.13 -19.23 14.25
N GLU A 593 -4.10 -19.05 15.57
CA GLU A 593 -3.07 -18.29 16.27
C GLU A 593 -2.53 -19.03 17.50
N PHE A 594 -1.29 -19.50 17.43
CA PHE A 594 -0.63 -20.17 18.56
C PHE A 594 -0.08 -19.17 19.56
N ILE A 595 -0.16 -19.47 20.86
CA ILE A 595 0.74 -18.90 21.87
C ILE A 595 2.07 -19.67 21.78
N ALA A 596 3.18 -18.96 21.63
CA ALA A 596 4.48 -19.57 21.38
C ALA A 596 5.31 -19.78 22.65
N SER A 597 6.10 -20.86 22.67
CA SER A 597 7.09 -21.19 23.69
C SER A 597 8.32 -20.27 23.64
N SER A 598 9.21 -20.40 24.63
CA SER A 598 10.54 -19.77 24.68
C SER A 598 11.36 -19.98 23.41
N ASP A 599 11.18 -21.11 22.72
CA ASP A 599 11.94 -21.50 21.52
C ASP A 599 11.67 -20.57 20.30
N TYR A 600 10.71 -19.65 20.42
CA TYR A 600 10.37 -18.61 19.45
C TYR A 600 10.75 -17.19 19.93
N MET A 601 11.57 -17.09 20.97
CA MET A 601 12.01 -15.86 21.64
C MET A 601 13.54 -15.81 21.68
N LEU A 602 14.17 -14.86 20.99
CA LEU A 602 15.62 -14.60 21.11
C LEU A 602 15.97 -13.77 22.36
N ARG A 603 14.95 -13.10 22.94
CA ARG A 603 14.97 -12.29 24.15
C ARG A 603 13.57 -12.29 24.77
N PRO A 604 13.39 -11.92 26.04
CA PRO A 604 12.06 -11.75 26.63
C PRO A 604 11.17 -10.81 25.79
N PRO A 605 9.87 -11.12 25.58
CA PRO A 605 9.01 -10.33 24.69
C PRO A 605 8.91 -8.87 25.13
N GLN A 606 9.20 -7.96 24.20
CA GLN A 606 9.27 -6.52 24.49
C GLN A 606 7.93 -5.97 25.04
N PRO A 607 7.96 -4.91 25.87
CA PRO A 607 6.76 -4.09 26.13
C PRO A 607 6.32 -3.38 24.85
N ALA A 608 5.09 -2.84 24.83
CA ALA A 608 4.73 -1.85 23.81
C ALA A 608 5.52 -0.56 24.09
N VAL A 609 6.25 -0.05 23.10
CA VAL A 609 7.06 1.16 23.21
C VAL A 609 6.70 2.12 22.08
N TYR A 610 6.35 3.36 22.44
CA TYR A 610 5.89 4.40 21.53
C TYR A 610 6.74 5.66 21.66
N LEU A 611 7.32 6.12 20.55
CA LEU A 611 8.05 7.38 20.48
C LEU A 611 7.39 8.29 19.44
N PHE A 612 7.03 9.50 19.84
CA PHE A 612 6.49 10.52 18.96
C PHE A 612 7.56 11.56 18.62
N VAL A 613 7.72 11.89 17.34
CA VAL A 613 8.80 12.76 16.82
C VAL A 613 8.14 13.85 15.98
N LEU A 614 8.14 15.09 16.49
CA LEU A 614 7.24 16.15 16.05
C LEU A 614 8.02 17.34 15.46
N ASP A 615 7.79 17.65 14.17
CA ASP A 615 8.20 18.92 13.56
C ASP A 615 7.49 20.06 14.30
N VAL A 616 8.27 21.00 14.85
CA VAL A 616 7.78 22.21 15.55
C VAL A 616 8.32 23.50 14.94
N SER A 617 8.79 23.43 13.70
CA SER A 617 9.15 24.61 12.91
C SER A 617 7.94 25.54 12.71
N HIS A 618 8.19 26.80 12.30
CA HIS A 618 7.14 27.77 11.99
C HIS A 618 6.12 27.23 10.98
N ASN A 619 6.53 26.38 10.03
CA ASN A 619 5.61 25.76 9.08
C ASN A 619 4.65 24.76 9.77
N ALA A 620 5.16 23.98 10.71
CA ALA A 620 4.40 23.02 11.50
C ALA A 620 3.41 23.70 12.45
N VAL A 621 3.82 24.80 13.09
CA VAL A 621 2.98 25.59 14.00
C VAL A 621 1.86 26.29 13.22
N GLU A 622 2.16 26.92 12.08
CA GLU A 622 1.17 27.57 11.21
C GLU A 622 0.13 26.57 10.66
N ALA A 623 0.57 25.37 10.25
CA ALA A 623 -0.34 24.30 9.83
C ALA A 623 -1.32 23.88 10.93
N GLY A 624 -0.98 24.10 12.21
CA GLY A 624 -1.83 23.89 13.38
C GLY A 624 -1.99 22.44 13.82
N TYR A 625 -1.28 21.49 13.21
CA TYR A 625 -1.49 20.06 13.46
C TYR A 625 -1.17 19.64 14.91
N LEU A 626 -0.16 20.27 15.53
CA LEU A 626 0.37 19.89 16.84
C LEU A 626 -0.71 19.89 17.93
N LYS A 627 -1.65 20.86 17.89
CA LYS A 627 -2.79 20.88 18.82
C LYS A 627 -3.64 19.62 18.67
N TYR A 628 -4.13 19.34 17.45
CA TYR A 628 -5.04 18.22 17.21
C TYR A 628 -4.36 16.86 17.39
N PHE A 629 -3.04 16.77 17.17
CA PHE A 629 -2.24 15.61 17.59
C PHE A 629 -2.26 15.43 19.12
N CYS A 630 -2.00 16.50 19.89
CA CYS A 630 -1.99 16.42 21.34
C CYS A 630 -3.38 16.10 21.91
N ASP A 631 -4.44 16.75 21.40
CA ASP A 631 -5.83 16.49 21.79
C ASP A 631 -6.21 15.01 21.53
N ALA A 632 -6.00 14.53 20.30
CA ALA A 632 -6.34 13.16 19.91
C ALA A 632 -5.50 12.09 20.63
N LEU A 633 -4.26 12.41 21.04
CA LEU A 633 -3.44 11.52 21.87
C LEU A 633 -3.90 11.52 23.32
N LEU A 634 -4.24 12.68 23.90
CA LEU A 634 -4.84 12.80 25.25
C LEU A 634 -6.11 11.95 25.37
N GLU A 635 -7.00 12.03 24.39
CA GLU A 635 -8.25 11.24 24.31
C GLU A 635 -8.00 9.73 24.16
N ASN A 636 -6.79 9.31 23.77
CA ASN A 636 -6.46 7.92 23.43
C ASN A 636 -5.37 7.28 24.30
N LEU A 637 -4.76 7.99 25.27
CA LEU A 637 -3.70 7.43 26.12
C LEU A 637 -4.08 6.08 26.76
N ASP A 638 -5.31 5.97 27.29
CA ASP A 638 -5.82 4.73 27.91
C ASP A 638 -6.32 3.68 26.89
N LYS A 639 -6.52 4.08 25.63
CA LYS A 639 -6.95 3.18 24.53
C LYS A 639 -5.76 2.58 23.76
N MET A 640 -4.54 3.11 23.90
CA MET A 640 -3.36 2.61 23.19
C MET A 640 -3.06 1.14 23.52
N PRO A 641 -2.70 0.29 22.53
CA PRO A 641 -2.41 -1.12 22.76
C PRO A 641 -1.19 -1.33 23.68
N GLY A 642 -1.42 -1.73 24.93
CA GLY A 642 -0.34 -1.90 25.89
C GLY A 642 -0.65 -2.79 27.08
N ASP A 643 0.37 -3.07 27.89
CA ASP A 643 0.25 -3.66 29.23
C ASP A 643 0.88 -2.72 30.28
N ALA A 644 0.97 -3.13 31.54
CA ALA A 644 1.48 -2.28 32.62
C ALA A 644 2.96 -1.86 32.48
N ARG A 645 3.69 -2.42 31.51
CA ARG A 645 5.07 -2.10 31.16
C ARG A 645 5.19 -1.11 29.98
N THR A 646 4.07 -0.64 29.42
CA THR A 646 4.07 0.20 28.21
C THR A 646 4.86 1.48 28.41
N ARG A 647 5.79 1.77 27.49
CA ARG A 647 6.63 2.97 27.54
C ARG A 647 6.23 3.99 26.48
N VAL A 648 6.33 5.26 26.82
CA VAL A 648 6.12 6.39 25.93
C VAL A 648 7.30 7.37 26.02
N GLY A 649 7.62 8.03 24.92
CA GLY A 649 8.57 9.13 24.86
C GLY A 649 8.20 10.13 23.78
N PHE A 650 8.78 11.33 23.87
CA PHE A 650 8.50 12.44 22.98
C PHE A 650 9.80 13.15 22.57
N LEU A 651 9.91 13.45 21.29
CA LEU A 651 10.89 14.38 20.70
C LEU A 651 10.12 15.47 19.94
N THR A 652 10.60 16.72 20.01
CA THR A 652 10.27 17.73 19.01
C THR A 652 11.55 18.24 18.34
N PHE A 653 11.45 18.81 17.14
CA PHE A 653 12.62 19.29 16.40
C PHE A 653 12.32 20.47 15.47
N ASP A 654 13.32 21.33 15.29
CA ASP A 654 13.31 22.47 14.37
C ASP A 654 14.71 22.68 13.76
N SER A 655 15.47 23.70 14.16
CA SER A 655 16.92 23.76 13.94
C SER A 655 17.69 22.87 14.94
N THR A 656 17.11 22.55 16.09
CA THR A 656 17.70 21.70 17.14
C THR A 656 16.80 20.52 17.51
N ILE A 657 17.28 19.62 18.39
CA ILE A 657 16.53 18.45 18.87
C ILE A 657 16.13 18.64 20.33
N HIS A 658 14.85 18.43 20.63
CA HIS A 658 14.28 18.58 21.96
C HIS A 658 13.85 17.22 22.53
N PHE A 659 14.42 16.83 23.65
CA PHE A 659 14.03 15.65 24.42
C PHE A 659 13.20 16.07 25.64
N TYR A 660 12.21 15.27 26.05
CA TYR A 660 11.38 15.56 27.23
C TYR A 660 11.60 14.55 28.35
N ASN A 661 12.25 14.99 29.42
CA ASN A 661 12.37 14.23 30.66
C ASN A 661 11.03 14.26 31.40
N LEU A 662 10.48 13.05 31.61
CA LEU A 662 9.16 12.78 32.18
C LEU A 662 9.26 11.79 33.37
N ARG A 663 10.42 11.69 34.00
CA ARG A 663 10.68 10.74 35.09
C ARG A 663 9.68 10.91 36.24
N GLU A 664 9.17 9.80 36.77
CA GLU A 664 8.34 9.78 37.98
C GLU A 664 9.03 10.56 39.13
N GLY A 665 8.25 11.35 39.86
CA GLY A 665 8.73 12.23 40.94
C GLY A 665 9.09 13.65 40.50
N LEU A 666 9.09 13.96 39.21
CA LEU A 666 9.07 15.36 38.74
C LEU A 666 7.69 16.00 38.99
N SER A 667 7.69 17.31 39.24
CA SER A 667 6.46 18.11 39.40
C SER A 667 5.95 18.75 38.09
N GLN A 668 6.77 18.72 37.03
CA GLN A 668 6.49 19.21 35.69
C GLN A 668 7.48 18.58 34.68
N PRO A 669 7.14 18.45 33.39
CA PRO A 669 8.08 18.05 32.34
C PRO A 669 9.33 18.94 32.26
N GLN A 670 10.47 18.33 31.89
CA GLN A 670 11.73 19.05 31.68
C GLN A 670 12.19 18.88 30.22
N MET A 671 12.28 19.98 29.48
CA MET A 671 12.79 20.03 28.11
C MET A 671 14.33 20.08 28.12
N LEU A 672 14.97 19.19 27.37
CA LEU A 672 16.43 19.10 27.21
C LEU A 672 16.77 19.34 25.74
N VAL A 673 17.45 20.45 25.45
CA VAL A 673 17.80 20.86 24.08
C VAL A 673 19.20 20.36 23.72
N VAL A 674 19.31 19.71 22.56
CA VAL A 674 20.58 19.31 21.95
C VAL A 674 20.72 20.05 20.62
N SER A 675 21.63 21.02 20.59
CA SER A 675 21.94 21.85 19.43
C SER A 675 23.04 21.29 18.52
N ASP A 676 23.81 20.30 19.00
CA ASP A 676 24.71 19.54 18.14
C ASP A 676 23.89 18.48 17.39
N ILE A 677 23.72 18.72 16.10
CA ILE A 677 22.95 17.86 15.19
C ILE A 677 23.85 16.98 14.32
N ASP A 678 25.17 17.08 14.48
CA ASP A 678 26.15 16.28 13.73
C ASP A 678 26.68 15.10 14.58
N ASP A 679 26.87 15.26 15.90
CA ASP A 679 26.97 14.13 16.86
C ASP A 679 25.85 14.13 17.92
N ILE A 680 24.68 13.64 17.49
CA ILE A 680 23.48 13.50 18.33
C ILE A 680 23.70 12.51 19.47
N PHE A 681 23.85 12.98 20.70
CA PHE A 681 23.83 12.13 21.91
C PHE A 681 22.42 12.03 22.53
N ILE A 682 22.22 11.02 23.40
CA ILE A 682 20.98 10.85 24.18
C ILE A 682 21.26 11.34 25.62
N PRO A 683 20.60 12.39 26.12
CA PRO A 683 20.90 12.96 27.44
C PRO A 683 20.72 11.98 28.62
N SER A 684 19.74 11.09 28.54
CA SER A 684 19.48 10.01 29.52
C SER A 684 18.41 9.08 28.97
N HIS A 685 18.56 7.75 29.05
CA HIS A 685 17.61 6.82 28.43
C HIS A 685 16.34 6.63 29.28
N ASP A 686 16.49 6.29 30.56
CA ASP A 686 15.37 5.90 31.44
C ASP A 686 14.41 7.04 31.78
N SER A 687 14.85 8.29 31.67
CA SER A 687 14.02 9.48 31.93
C SER A 687 13.24 9.97 30.72
N LEU A 688 13.54 9.46 29.52
CA LEU A 688 12.93 9.86 28.25
C LEU A 688 11.94 8.81 27.70
N MET A 689 12.22 7.53 27.91
CA MET A 689 11.31 6.42 27.54
C MET A 689 10.64 5.84 28.79
N VAL A 690 9.73 6.63 29.36
CA VAL A 690 9.11 6.40 30.68
C VAL A 690 7.90 5.46 30.60
N ASN A 691 7.54 4.83 31.72
CA ASN A 691 6.31 4.04 31.79
C ASN A 691 5.08 4.96 31.72
N LEU A 692 4.19 4.71 30.75
CA LEU A 692 2.97 5.49 30.53
C LEU A 692 2.02 5.46 31.74
N LYS A 693 2.05 4.39 32.55
CA LYS A 693 1.19 4.28 33.74
C LYS A 693 1.71 5.11 34.92
N GLU A 694 3.02 5.14 35.11
CA GLU A 694 3.68 5.85 36.23
C GLU A 694 3.75 7.36 35.93
N SER A 695 4.26 7.74 34.76
CA SER A 695 4.40 9.15 34.35
C SER A 695 3.13 9.75 33.72
N LYS A 696 1.95 9.16 33.91
CA LYS A 696 0.73 9.50 33.15
C LYS A 696 0.35 10.99 33.21
N GLU A 697 0.44 11.61 34.38
CA GLU A 697 0.05 13.01 34.55
C GLU A 697 1.10 13.98 33.96
N LEU A 698 2.40 13.65 34.05
CA LEU A 698 3.46 14.39 33.36
C LEU A 698 3.31 14.32 31.82
N VAL A 699 2.89 13.16 31.29
CA VAL A 699 2.58 12.99 29.86
C VAL A 699 1.40 13.88 29.45
N LYS A 700 0.33 13.95 30.26
CA LYS A 700 -0.79 14.86 30.01
C LYS A 700 -0.37 16.33 30.06
N GLU A 701 0.43 16.72 31.04
CA GLU A 701 0.93 18.08 31.21
C GLU A 701 1.79 18.52 30.01
N LEU A 702 2.67 17.63 29.52
CA LEU A 702 3.43 17.85 28.30
C LEU A 702 2.50 18.05 27.09
N LEU A 703 1.54 17.14 26.86
CA LEU A 703 0.62 17.26 25.72
C LEU A 703 -0.26 18.51 25.80
N THR A 704 -0.62 18.95 27.01
CA THR A 704 -1.39 20.19 27.21
C THR A 704 -0.57 21.45 26.94
N SER A 705 0.74 21.42 27.23
CA SER A 705 1.65 22.57 27.11
C SER A 705 2.37 22.68 25.75
N LEU A 706 2.61 21.56 25.06
CA LEU A 706 3.32 21.50 23.77
C LEU A 706 2.80 22.50 22.71
N PRO A 707 1.48 22.64 22.45
CA PRO A 707 1.00 23.59 21.45
C PRO A 707 1.27 25.06 21.81
N ALA A 708 1.29 25.40 23.09
CA ALA A 708 1.59 26.75 23.56
C ALA A 708 3.10 27.05 23.53
N MET A 709 3.93 26.06 23.86
CA MET A 709 5.40 26.15 23.93
C MET A 709 6.03 26.70 22.63
N PHE A 710 5.53 26.27 21.47
CA PHE A 710 6.04 26.66 20.15
C PHE A 710 5.18 27.71 19.44
N SER A 711 4.10 28.21 20.07
CA SER A 711 3.09 29.08 19.45
C SER A 711 3.59 30.42 18.90
N GLN A 712 4.82 30.82 19.24
CA GLN A 712 5.50 32.04 18.76
C GLN A 712 6.89 31.75 18.17
N THR A 713 7.14 30.50 17.73
CA THR A 713 8.43 30.11 17.13
C THR A 713 8.76 30.93 15.89
N ARG A 714 10.05 31.14 15.65
CA ARG A 714 10.60 31.75 14.43
C ARG A 714 11.53 30.81 13.68
N GLU A 715 11.74 29.61 14.19
CA GLU A 715 12.62 28.62 13.57
C GLU A 715 11.96 28.05 12.30
N THR A 716 12.55 28.34 11.15
CA THR A 716 12.08 27.85 9.84
C THR A 716 12.73 26.54 9.44
N HIS A 717 13.80 26.11 10.14
CA HIS A 717 14.54 24.89 9.85
C HIS A 717 13.84 23.63 10.37
N SER A 718 14.23 22.49 9.80
CA SER A 718 13.71 21.16 10.13
C SER A 718 14.82 20.10 10.01
N ALA A 719 15.45 19.76 11.12
CA ALA A 719 16.52 18.78 11.27
C ALA A 719 16.00 17.32 11.41
N LEU A 720 15.16 16.89 10.47
CA LEU A 720 14.50 15.56 10.54
C LEU A 720 15.50 14.40 10.62
N GLY A 721 16.57 14.41 9.83
CA GLY A 721 17.55 13.31 9.84
C GLY A 721 18.20 13.10 11.21
N PRO A 722 18.76 14.17 11.82
CA PRO A 722 19.17 14.17 13.22
C PRO A 722 18.10 13.71 14.21
N ALA A 723 16.83 14.15 14.04
CA ALA A 723 15.72 13.70 14.89
C ALA A 723 15.43 12.19 14.76
N LEU A 724 15.54 11.62 13.55
CA LEU A 724 15.42 10.18 13.32
C LEU A 724 16.62 9.40 13.86
N GLN A 725 17.84 9.95 13.81
CA GLN A 725 19.03 9.37 14.42
C GLN A 725 18.95 9.39 15.95
N ALA A 726 18.41 10.44 16.56
CA ALA A 726 18.06 10.50 17.98
C ALA A 726 17.04 9.40 18.32
N ALA A 727 15.94 9.30 17.57
CA ALA A 727 14.90 8.30 17.77
C ALA A 727 15.45 6.87 17.65
N PHE A 728 16.34 6.60 16.69
CA PHE A 728 17.02 5.31 16.56
C PHE A 728 17.91 5.00 17.76
N LYS A 729 18.82 5.91 18.16
CA LYS A 729 19.69 5.71 19.34
C LYS A 729 18.86 5.45 20.60
N LEU A 730 17.79 6.22 20.83
CA LEU A 730 16.90 6.12 22.00
C LEU A 730 16.09 4.81 22.04
N MET A 731 15.59 4.34 20.89
CA MET A 731 14.72 3.15 20.80
C MET A 731 15.50 1.83 20.66
N SER A 732 16.77 1.88 20.26
CA SER A 732 17.62 0.71 19.99
C SER A 732 17.59 -0.38 21.10
N PRO A 733 17.62 -0.06 22.41
CA PRO A 733 17.61 -1.09 23.45
C PRO A 733 16.34 -1.96 23.49
N THR A 734 15.18 -1.41 23.11
CA THR A 734 13.88 -2.11 23.20
C THR A 734 13.30 -2.50 21.85
N GLY A 735 13.54 -1.73 20.80
CA GLY A 735 12.62 -1.68 19.65
C GLY A 735 11.33 -0.95 20.00
N GLY A 736 10.35 -0.99 19.10
CA GLY A 736 9.03 -0.38 19.29
C GLY A 736 8.48 0.28 18.03
N ARG A 737 7.65 1.31 18.20
CA ARG A 737 7.07 2.13 17.12
C ARG A 737 7.46 3.59 17.28
N VAL A 738 8.14 4.14 16.27
CA VAL A 738 8.39 5.58 16.12
C VAL A 738 7.31 6.16 15.20
N THR A 739 6.67 7.25 15.63
CA THR A 739 5.67 7.98 14.84
C THR A 739 6.20 9.38 14.55
N VAL A 740 6.40 9.69 13.27
CA VAL A 740 7.02 10.94 12.81
C VAL A 740 5.98 11.84 12.18
N PHE A 741 5.97 13.12 12.55
CA PHE A 741 5.12 14.15 11.95
C PHE A 741 6.01 15.23 11.35
N GLN A 742 5.83 15.49 10.05
CA GLN A 742 6.64 16.39 9.23
C GLN A 742 5.72 17.28 8.38
N THR A 743 5.98 18.59 8.27
CA THR A 743 5.15 19.49 7.45
C THR A 743 5.87 20.12 6.26
N GLN A 744 7.20 20.04 6.21
CA GLN A 744 8.01 20.59 5.11
C GLN A 744 9.16 19.67 4.66
N LEU A 745 9.88 20.07 3.63
CA LEU A 745 11.14 19.43 3.20
C LEU A 745 12.22 19.56 4.31
N PRO A 746 12.95 18.50 4.69
CA PRO A 746 14.05 18.61 5.65
C PRO A 746 15.19 19.51 5.14
N THR A 747 15.45 20.61 5.85
CA THR A 747 16.39 21.66 5.41
C THR A 747 17.77 21.59 6.06
N LEU A 748 17.93 20.88 7.18
CA LEU A 748 19.12 20.95 8.03
C LEU A 748 19.64 19.56 8.45
N GLY A 749 20.93 19.47 8.75
CA GLY A 749 21.61 18.26 9.23
C GLY A 749 21.79 17.15 8.19
N ALA A 750 22.08 15.95 8.67
CA ALA A 750 22.12 14.73 7.86
C ALA A 750 20.76 14.45 7.19
N GLY A 751 20.77 13.83 6.01
CA GLY A 751 19.54 13.50 5.28
C GLY A 751 18.73 14.71 4.75
N LYS A 752 19.23 15.95 4.87
CA LYS A 752 18.60 17.14 4.27
C LYS A 752 18.37 16.96 2.76
N LEU A 753 17.26 17.48 2.26
CA LEU A 753 16.80 17.29 0.88
C LEU A 753 16.81 18.60 0.11
N GLN A 754 16.55 18.53 -1.20
CA GLN A 754 16.51 19.68 -2.11
C GLN A 754 15.19 19.68 -2.89
N SER A 755 14.66 20.87 -3.22
CA SER A 755 13.41 21.03 -3.95
C SER A 755 13.58 20.70 -5.45
N ARG A 756 13.76 19.41 -5.75
CA ARG A 756 14.05 18.85 -7.08
C ARG A 756 12.84 18.67 -8.00
N GLU A 757 11.59 18.83 -7.52
CA GLU A 757 10.43 18.80 -8.43
C GLU A 757 10.37 20.08 -9.28
N ASP A 758 10.45 19.95 -10.61
CA ASP A 758 10.11 21.02 -11.56
C ASP A 758 8.58 21.05 -11.80
N PRO A 759 7.86 22.11 -11.38
CA PRO A 759 6.42 22.23 -11.59
C PRO A 759 5.97 22.15 -13.06
N ASN A 760 6.83 22.56 -13.99
CA ASN A 760 6.52 22.60 -15.43
C ASN A 760 6.51 21.18 -16.04
N GLN A 761 7.20 20.22 -15.43
CA GLN A 761 7.32 18.85 -15.92
C GLN A 761 6.25 17.90 -15.36
N ARG A 762 5.37 18.37 -14.45
CA ARG A 762 4.28 17.58 -13.84
C ARG A 762 3.28 16.94 -14.82
N SER A 763 3.18 17.46 -16.04
CA SER A 763 2.37 16.92 -17.15
C SER A 763 3.18 16.21 -18.24
N GLY A 764 4.50 16.09 -18.08
CA GLY A 764 5.43 15.67 -19.13
C GLY A 764 5.16 14.26 -19.65
N THR A 765 5.18 14.10 -20.98
CA THR A 765 5.13 12.79 -21.65
C THR A 765 6.50 12.12 -21.74
N LYS A 766 7.60 12.85 -21.49
CA LYS A 766 8.99 12.35 -21.50
C LYS A 766 9.40 11.57 -20.22
N GLY A 767 8.43 10.99 -19.52
CA GLY A 767 8.62 10.38 -18.21
C GLY A 767 8.53 11.38 -17.04
N VAL A 768 8.54 10.85 -15.81
CA VAL A 768 8.47 11.63 -14.57
C VAL A 768 9.84 11.56 -13.88
N GLN A 769 10.48 12.72 -13.69
CA GLN A 769 11.77 12.80 -13.01
C GLN A 769 11.63 12.56 -11.50
N HIS A 770 12.74 12.19 -10.85
CA HIS A 770 12.86 12.14 -9.38
C HIS A 770 11.92 11.17 -8.63
N LEU A 771 11.34 10.16 -9.32
CA LEU A 771 10.57 9.07 -8.71
C LEU A 771 11.39 8.24 -7.69
N GLY A 772 12.70 8.08 -7.92
CA GLY A 772 13.62 7.45 -6.97
C GLY A 772 14.09 8.42 -5.88
N PRO A 773 14.49 7.93 -4.69
CA PRO A 773 14.98 8.78 -3.59
C PRO A 773 16.23 9.58 -3.99
N ALA A 774 16.41 10.75 -3.38
CA ALA A 774 17.58 11.62 -3.60
C ALA A 774 18.84 11.13 -2.86
N THR A 775 18.65 10.38 -1.77
CA THR A 775 19.70 9.86 -0.89
C THR A 775 19.25 8.51 -0.32
N ASP A 776 20.23 7.64 -0.06
CA ASP A 776 20.05 6.37 0.63
C ASP A 776 19.85 6.51 2.14
N PHE A 777 20.12 7.69 2.74
CA PHE A 777 20.06 7.94 4.19
C PHE A 777 18.82 7.35 4.86
N TYR A 778 17.61 7.69 4.36
CA TYR A 778 16.34 7.23 4.93
C TYR A 778 16.13 5.72 4.75
N LYS A 779 16.71 5.10 3.71
CA LYS A 779 16.70 3.65 3.50
C LYS A 779 17.68 2.95 4.43
N LYS A 780 18.90 3.48 4.60
CA LYS A 780 19.92 2.93 5.50
C LYS A 780 19.41 2.93 6.94
N LEU A 781 18.94 4.08 7.42
CA LEU A 781 18.42 4.23 8.78
C LEU A 781 17.18 3.34 9.03
N ALA A 782 16.35 3.09 8.02
CA ALA A 782 15.24 2.14 8.11
C ALA A 782 15.69 0.67 8.24
N LEU A 783 16.80 0.29 7.58
CA LEU A 783 17.39 -1.04 7.73
C LEU A 783 18.03 -1.21 9.12
N ASP A 784 18.69 -0.16 9.64
CA ASP A 784 19.24 -0.12 10.99
C ASP A 784 18.10 -0.26 12.04
N CYS A 785 17.01 0.51 11.87
CA CYS A 785 15.78 0.39 12.66
C CYS A 785 15.16 -1.03 12.59
N SER A 786 15.10 -1.61 11.40
CA SER A 786 14.59 -2.98 11.16
C SER A 786 15.52 -4.06 11.73
N GLY A 787 16.79 -3.74 11.97
CA GLY A 787 17.71 -4.49 12.82
C GLY A 787 17.23 -4.52 14.27
N GLN A 788 17.02 -3.35 14.88
CA GLN A 788 16.67 -3.18 16.29
C GLN A 788 15.16 -3.30 16.61
N GLN A 789 14.36 -3.86 15.68
CA GLN A 789 12.92 -4.05 15.85
C GLN A 789 12.14 -2.74 16.08
N ILE A 790 12.59 -1.66 15.43
CA ILE A 790 11.94 -0.35 15.38
C ILE A 790 11.18 -0.22 14.05
N GLY A 791 9.87 -0.06 14.11
CA GLY A 791 9.06 0.40 12.97
C GLY A 791 8.94 1.92 12.97
N VAL A 792 8.96 2.56 11.79
CA VAL A 792 8.83 4.03 11.66
C VAL A 792 7.62 4.39 10.79
N ASP A 793 6.53 4.80 11.41
CA ASP A 793 5.36 5.36 10.73
C ASP A 793 5.56 6.86 10.43
N PHE A 794 5.22 7.31 9.23
CA PHE A 794 5.52 8.67 8.75
C PHE A 794 4.26 9.42 8.31
N PHE A 795 3.95 10.53 8.98
CA PHE A 795 2.85 11.45 8.68
C PHE A 795 3.40 12.72 8.02
N LEU A 796 3.09 12.93 6.74
CA LEU A 796 3.45 14.13 5.99
C LEU A 796 2.23 15.05 5.83
N LEU A 797 2.28 16.25 6.40
CA LEU A 797 1.19 17.22 6.40
C LEU A 797 1.55 18.47 5.56
N SER A 798 2.23 18.27 4.43
CA SER A 798 2.88 19.36 3.72
C SER A 798 1.99 20.13 2.73
N SER A 799 2.19 21.45 2.71
CA SER A 799 1.55 22.36 1.74
C SER A 799 2.35 22.55 0.46
N GLN A 800 3.64 22.22 0.48
CA GLN A 800 4.59 22.30 -0.64
C GLN A 800 5.29 20.95 -0.86
N TYR A 801 6.03 20.84 -1.98
CA TYR A 801 6.87 19.67 -2.28
C TYR A 801 7.84 19.38 -1.12
N SER A 802 7.83 18.14 -0.64
CA SER A 802 8.63 17.67 0.51
C SER A 802 9.40 16.38 0.20
N ASP A 803 9.44 15.96 -1.05
CA ASP A 803 10.19 14.80 -1.54
C ASP A 803 9.86 13.47 -0.85
N LEU A 804 8.59 13.09 -0.92
CA LEU A 804 8.09 11.83 -0.35
C LEU A 804 8.77 10.59 -0.95
N ALA A 805 9.38 10.68 -2.15
CA ALA A 805 10.18 9.61 -2.73
C ALA A 805 11.39 9.25 -1.85
N SER A 806 12.03 10.27 -1.25
CA SER A 806 13.09 10.10 -0.27
C SER A 806 12.52 9.72 1.10
N LEU A 807 11.56 10.50 1.62
CA LEU A 807 11.07 10.36 2.99
C LEU A 807 10.39 9.00 3.25
N ALA A 808 9.55 8.52 2.32
CA ALA A 808 8.82 7.26 2.48
C ALA A 808 9.75 6.03 2.61
N CYS A 809 11.05 6.14 2.27
CA CYS A 809 12.00 5.08 2.53
C CYS A 809 12.11 4.73 4.02
N ILE A 810 11.90 5.68 4.94
CA ILE A 810 12.02 5.41 6.39
C ILE A 810 11.00 4.36 6.86
N SER A 811 9.79 4.40 6.31
CA SER A 811 8.69 3.46 6.60
C SER A 811 8.78 2.20 5.75
N LYS A 812 9.10 2.33 4.44
CA LYS A 812 9.13 1.21 3.48
C LYS A 812 10.02 0.06 3.94
N TYR A 813 11.21 0.34 4.47
CA TYR A 813 12.16 -0.71 4.87
C TYR A 813 12.13 -1.06 6.37
N SER A 814 11.39 -0.29 7.19
CA SER A 814 11.14 -0.59 8.62
C SER A 814 9.79 -1.28 8.89
N ALA A 815 9.00 -1.56 7.85
CA ALA A 815 7.61 -2.06 7.94
C ALA A 815 6.62 -1.09 8.61
N GLY A 816 6.90 0.22 8.56
CA GLY A 816 5.95 1.27 8.96
C GLY A 816 4.96 1.65 7.85
N SER A 817 3.98 2.46 8.21
CA SER A 817 2.96 3.05 7.33
C SER A 817 3.38 4.46 6.87
N VAL A 818 2.82 4.94 5.76
CA VAL A 818 2.97 6.32 5.30
C VAL A 818 1.59 6.96 5.22
N PHE A 819 1.42 8.15 5.78
CA PHE A 819 0.19 8.94 5.71
C PHE A 819 0.49 10.31 5.09
N TYR A 820 -0.38 10.80 4.21
CA TYR A 820 -0.22 12.08 3.53
C TYR A 820 -1.50 12.92 3.59
N TYR A 821 -1.31 14.22 3.86
CA TYR A 821 -2.36 15.22 4.00
C TYR A 821 -1.98 16.47 3.18
N PRO A 822 -2.20 16.45 1.85
CA PRO A 822 -1.73 17.51 0.96
C PRO A 822 -2.39 18.85 1.28
N SER A 823 -1.57 19.87 1.50
CA SER A 823 -2.02 21.22 1.87
C SER A 823 -2.92 21.23 3.11
N PHE A 824 -2.56 20.41 4.11
CA PHE A 824 -3.15 20.45 5.45
C PHE A 824 -3.03 21.85 6.07
N HIS A 825 -4.12 22.33 6.66
CA HIS A 825 -4.16 23.53 7.48
C HIS A 825 -5.46 23.53 8.29
N TYR A 826 -5.39 23.72 9.62
CA TYR A 826 -6.58 23.61 10.49
C TYR A 826 -7.75 24.53 10.09
N ILE A 827 -7.50 25.83 9.84
CA ILE A 827 -8.53 26.78 9.34
C ILE A 827 -8.83 26.58 7.84
N HIS A 828 -7.81 26.60 6.99
CA HIS A 828 -8.00 26.73 5.54
C HIS A 828 -8.32 25.41 4.80
N ASN A 829 -8.12 24.25 5.44
CA ASN A 829 -8.41 22.95 4.85
C ASN A 829 -8.99 21.96 5.90
N PRO A 830 -10.18 22.25 6.44
CA PRO A 830 -10.77 21.45 7.53
C PRO A 830 -11.10 20.01 7.11
N ALA A 831 -11.23 19.71 5.80
CA ALA A 831 -11.41 18.34 5.31
C ALA A 831 -10.14 17.47 5.53
N GLN A 832 -8.93 18.05 5.41
CA GLN A 832 -7.71 17.33 5.77
C GLN A 832 -7.54 17.20 7.29
N LEU A 833 -8.07 18.14 8.07
CA LEU A 833 -8.13 18.02 9.54
C LEU A 833 -9.08 16.89 9.98
N GLU A 834 -10.29 16.83 9.44
CA GLU A 834 -11.27 15.77 9.73
C GLU A 834 -10.69 14.37 9.40
N LYS A 835 -10.05 14.26 8.22
CA LYS A 835 -9.32 13.04 7.82
C LYS A 835 -8.19 12.70 8.79
N PHE A 836 -7.35 13.67 9.15
CA PHE A 836 -6.22 13.48 10.07
C PHE A 836 -6.66 12.97 11.44
N GLN A 837 -7.73 13.53 12.02
CA GLN A 837 -8.25 13.08 13.31
C GLN A 837 -8.78 11.64 13.24
N LYS A 838 -9.51 11.28 12.18
CA LYS A 838 -10.03 9.91 11.96
C LYS A 838 -8.91 8.89 11.72
N ASP A 839 -7.93 9.22 10.89
CA ASP A 839 -6.75 8.39 10.64
C ASP A 839 -5.92 8.19 11.92
N LEU A 840 -5.76 9.26 12.72
CA LEU A 840 -4.97 9.23 13.96
C LEU A 840 -5.65 8.42 15.07
N ASP A 841 -6.96 8.53 15.27
CA ASP A 841 -7.68 7.70 16.25
C ASP A 841 -7.57 6.20 15.91
N ARG A 842 -7.81 5.80 14.65
CA ARG A 842 -7.56 4.42 14.19
C ARG A 842 -6.09 4.03 14.38
N TYR A 843 -5.13 4.91 14.06
CA TYR A 843 -3.70 4.62 14.18
C TYR A 843 -3.22 4.42 15.64
N LEU A 844 -3.81 5.15 16.59
CA LEU A 844 -3.49 5.04 18.02
C LEU A 844 -4.17 3.83 18.67
N THR A 845 -5.37 3.46 18.25
CA THR A 845 -6.19 2.40 18.87
C THR A 845 -6.10 1.02 18.20
N ARG A 846 -5.73 0.94 16.91
CA ARG A 846 -5.60 -0.33 16.17
C ARG A 846 -4.63 -1.31 16.84
N LYS A 847 -4.90 -2.60 16.69
CA LYS A 847 -4.00 -3.67 17.16
C LYS A 847 -2.60 -3.49 16.55
N ILE A 848 -1.57 -3.96 17.26
CA ILE A 848 -0.19 -3.97 16.76
C ILE A 848 0.55 -5.21 17.25
N GLY A 849 1.42 -5.73 16.39
CA GLY A 849 2.46 -6.68 16.75
C GLY A 849 3.85 -6.05 16.59
N PHE A 850 4.75 -6.36 17.51
CA PHE A 850 6.14 -5.90 17.52
C PHE A 850 7.10 -7.07 17.19
N GLU A 851 8.33 -6.75 16.79
CA GLU A 851 9.43 -7.71 16.57
C GLU A 851 8.99 -8.94 15.75
N ALA A 852 8.25 -8.69 14.67
CA ALA A 852 7.54 -9.69 13.91
C ALA A 852 8.35 -10.17 12.71
N VAL A 853 8.10 -11.42 12.31
CA VAL A 853 8.60 -11.98 11.06
C VAL A 853 7.49 -12.77 10.38
N MET A 854 7.35 -12.60 9.07
CA MET A 854 6.43 -13.39 8.24
C MET A 854 7.23 -14.27 7.30
N ARG A 855 6.98 -15.59 7.35
CA ARG A 855 7.54 -16.55 6.39
C ARG A 855 6.40 -17.19 5.58
N ILE A 856 6.54 -17.21 4.26
CA ILE A 856 5.59 -17.90 3.37
C ILE A 856 6.25 -19.18 2.87
N ARG A 857 5.58 -20.32 3.07
CA ARG A 857 5.98 -21.61 2.51
C ARG A 857 4.99 -22.01 1.42
N CYS A 858 5.46 -22.73 0.42
CA CYS A 858 4.64 -23.29 -0.66
C CYS A 858 5.00 -24.77 -0.90
N THR A 859 4.19 -25.45 -1.70
CA THR A 859 4.40 -26.86 -2.06
C THR A 859 5.61 -27.04 -2.98
N LYS A 860 6.38 -28.11 -2.80
CA LYS A 860 7.59 -28.44 -3.57
C LYS A 860 7.33 -28.30 -5.08
N GLY A 861 8.10 -27.43 -5.73
CA GLY A 861 8.00 -27.09 -7.14
C GLY A 861 7.51 -25.67 -7.39
N LEU A 862 6.87 -25.04 -6.40
CA LEU A 862 6.63 -23.60 -6.35
C LEU A 862 7.77 -22.87 -5.63
N SER A 863 7.98 -21.61 -5.99
CA SER A 863 8.98 -20.71 -5.39
C SER A 863 8.48 -19.26 -5.32
N ILE A 864 9.11 -18.45 -4.48
CA ILE A 864 8.83 -17.02 -4.33
C ILE A 864 9.79 -16.24 -5.23
N HIS A 865 9.25 -15.44 -6.15
CA HIS A 865 10.03 -14.63 -7.08
C HIS A 865 10.27 -13.20 -6.56
N THR A 866 9.23 -12.55 -6.02
CA THR A 866 9.32 -11.15 -5.55
C THR A 866 8.24 -10.87 -4.50
N PHE A 867 8.59 -10.15 -3.44
CA PHE A 867 7.65 -9.59 -2.48
C PHE A 867 7.34 -8.12 -2.81
N HIS A 868 6.12 -7.69 -2.52
CA HIS A 868 5.67 -6.30 -2.66
C HIS A 868 4.94 -5.87 -1.37
N GLY A 869 5.40 -4.77 -0.76
CA GLY A 869 4.93 -4.27 0.54
C GLY A 869 5.98 -3.42 1.25
N ASN A 870 5.73 -3.06 2.52
CA ASN A 870 6.70 -2.42 3.40
C ASN A 870 7.28 -3.46 4.36
N PHE A 871 8.58 -3.75 4.27
CA PHE A 871 9.30 -4.78 5.04
C PHE A 871 10.82 -4.68 4.80
N PHE A 872 11.60 -5.47 5.53
CA PHE A 872 12.97 -5.82 5.14
C PHE A 872 13.06 -7.33 4.85
N VAL A 873 13.49 -7.70 3.64
CA VAL A 873 13.69 -9.11 3.24
C VAL A 873 14.94 -9.68 3.93
N ARG A 874 14.81 -10.82 4.61
CA ARG A 874 15.92 -11.50 5.32
C ARG A 874 16.37 -12.79 4.63
N SER A 875 15.46 -13.48 3.95
CA SER A 875 15.73 -14.56 3.00
C SER A 875 14.66 -14.56 1.90
N THR A 876 14.83 -15.36 0.86
CA THR A 876 13.88 -15.50 -0.27
C THR A 876 12.44 -15.83 0.13
N ASP A 877 12.22 -16.30 1.36
CA ASP A 877 10.91 -16.62 1.92
C ASP A 877 10.55 -15.88 3.22
N LEU A 878 11.44 -15.04 3.77
CA LEU A 878 11.32 -14.43 5.11
C LEU A 878 11.35 -12.89 5.06
N LEU A 879 10.29 -12.29 5.59
CA LEU A 879 10.16 -10.86 5.83
C LEU A 879 10.37 -10.51 7.31
N SER A 880 11.19 -9.50 7.57
CA SER A 880 11.34 -8.79 8.84
C SER A 880 10.31 -7.66 8.88
N LEU A 881 9.47 -7.67 9.90
CA LEU A 881 8.37 -6.74 10.14
C LEU A 881 8.53 -6.16 11.54
N ALA A 882 9.35 -5.11 11.68
CA ALA A 882 9.68 -4.55 12.99
C ALA A 882 8.41 -4.17 13.79
N ASN A 883 7.40 -3.65 13.08
CA ASN A 883 6.01 -3.69 13.51
C ASN A 883 5.14 -4.41 12.45
N VAL A 884 3.94 -4.85 12.86
CA VAL A 884 2.86 -5.30 11.98
C VAL A 884 1.52 -4.77 12.47
N ASN A 885 0.68 -4.27 11.55
CA ASN A 885 -0.60 -3.62 11.84
C ASN A 885 -1.75 -4.29 11.04
N PRO A 886 -3.01 -4.25 11.53
CA PRO A 886 -4.15 -4.96 10.93
C PRO A 886 -4.62 -4.37 9.60
N ASP A 887 -3.97 -3.30 9.15
CA ASP A 887 -4.39 -2.50 8.01
C ASP A 887 -3.51 -2.75 6.78
N SER A 888 -2.35 -3.40 6.94
CA SER A 888 -1.38 -3.63 5.86
C SER A 888 -1.64 -4.93 5.09
N GLY A 889 -1.81 -4.79 3.77
CA GLY A 889 -1.73 -5.86 2.79
C GLY A 889 -0.30 -6.07 2.26
N PHE A 890 -0.07 -7.24 1.67
CA PHE A 890 1.17 -7.62 0.97
C PHE A 890 0.83 -8.40 -0.30
N ALA A 891 1.64 -8.27 -1.34
CA ALA A 891 1.53 -9.10 -2.55
C ALA A 891 2.86 -9.83 -2.84
N VAL A 892 2.79 -10.98 -3.51
CA VAL A 892 3.96 -11.84 -3.78
C VAL A 892 3.84 -12.46 -5.17
N GLN A 893 4.83 -12.23 -6.03
CA GLN A 893 4.96 -12.94 -7.30
C GLN A 893 5.57 -14.33 -7.04
N MET A 894 5.04 -15.36 -7.68
CA MET A 894 5.46 -16.76 -7.54
C MET A 894 5.92 -17.35 -8.88
N SER A 895 6.74 -18.39 -8.81
CA SER A 895 7.28 -19.15 -9.95
C SER A 895 7.11 -20.66 -9.76
N ILE A 896 7.17 -21.42 -10.86
CA ILE A 896 7.06 -22.90 -10.87
C ILE A 896 8.41 -23.49 -11.32
N ASP A 897 9.33 -23.67 -10.38
CA ASP A 897 10.68 -24.19 -10.65
C ASP A 897 10.66 -25.64 -11.14
N ASN A 898 9.70 -26.44 -10.68
CA ASN A 898 9.56 -27.86 -11.04
C ASN A 898 8.10 -28.21 -11.31
N SER A 899 7.86 -29.20 -12.18
CA SER A 899 6.51 -29.71 -12.45
C SER A 899 5.80 -30.17 -11.18
N LEU A 900 4.52 -29.81 -11.06
CA LEU A 900 3.65 -30.19 -9.95
C LEU A 900 2.88 -31.50 -10.23
N ALA A 901 3.25 -32.26 -11.27
CA ALA A 901 2.53 -33.47 -11.70
C ALA A 901 2.37 -34.56 -10.61
N ASP A 902 3.25 -34.59 -9.62
CA ASP A 902 3.19 -35.51 -8.47
C ASP A 902 2.03 -35.21 -7.48
N SER A 903 1.27 -34.12 -7.67
CA SER A 903 0.16 -33.73 -6.79
C SER A 903 -0.98 -33.03 -7.53
N SER A 904 -2.22 -33.41 -7.20
CA SER A 904 -3.43 -32.69 -7.63
C SER A 904 -3.71 -31.41 -6.84
N LEU A 905 -2.96 -31.14 -5.76
CA LEU A 905 -3.16 -30.00 -4.87
C LEU A 905 -1.85 -29.24 -4.63
N ALA A 906 -1.94 -27.91 -4.64
CA ALA A 906 -0.89 -26.98 -4.23
C ALA A 906 -1.34 -26.23 -2.97
N CYS A 907 -0.45 -26.14 -1.98
CA CYS A 907 -0.72 -25.48 -0.71
C CYS A 907 0.29 -24.36 -0.45
N PHE A 908 -0.20 -23.26 0.10
CA PHE A 908 0.58 -22.09 0.52
C PHE A 908 0.30 -21.84 2.00
N GLN A 909 1.33 -21.56 2.79
CA GLN A 909 1.20 -21.30 4.23
C GLN A 909 1.99 -20.06 4.62
N ALA A 910 1.30 -18.99 4.98
CA ALA A 910 1.89 -17.82 5.61
C ALA A 910 1.90 -18.02 7.14
N ALA A 911 3.04 -17.76 7.78
CA ALA A 911 3.19 -17.80 9.22
C ALA A 911 3.82 -16.50 9.73
N LEU A 912 3.06 -15.74 10.50
CA LEU A 912 3.43 -14.47 11.13
C LEU A 912 3.72 -14.72 12.62
N LEU A 913 5.00 -14.80 12.97
CA LEU A 913 5.49 -14.82 14.36
C LEU A 913 5.64 -13.36 14.83
N TYR A 914 5.04 -12.99 15.96
CA TYR A 914 5.07 -11.62 16.47
C TYR A 914 4.95 -11.55 18.00
N THR A 915 5.31 -10.41 18.59
CA THR A 915 5.03 -10.10 20.00
C THR A 915 3.81 -9.20 20.07
N SER A 916 2.75 -9.68 20.71
CA SER A 916 1.53 -8.91 20.94
C SER A 916 1.76 -7.81 21.99
N SER A 917 1.00 -6.71 21.91
CA SER A 917 1.03 -5.58 22.87
C SER A 917 0.71 -5.92 24.34
N LYS A 918 0.46 -7.19 24.67
CA LYS A 918 0.30 -7.73 26.03
C LYS A 918 1.46 -8.65 26.43
N GLY A 919 2.64 -8.47 25.85
CA GLY A 919 3.87 -9.22 26.17
C GLY A 919 3.88 -10.70 25.80
N LYS A 920 2.93 -11.19 24.99
CA LYS A 920 2.89 -12.61 24.56
C LYS A 920 3.41 -12.77 23.15
N ARG A 921 4.40 -13.66 22.97
CA ARG A 921 4.84 -14.16 21.66
C ARG A 921 3.73 -15.04 21.06
N ARG A 922 3.35 -14.81 19.81
CA ARG A 922 2.29 -15.54 19.10
C ARG A 922 2.68 -15.85 17.67
N ILE A 923 2.08 -16.89 17.09
CA ILE A 923 2.26 -17.27 15.69
C ILE A 923 0.88 -17.37 15.05
N ARG A 924 0.53 -16.41 14.20
CA ARG A 924 -0.66 -16.53 13.34
C ARG A 924 -0.30 -17.29 12.07
N VAL A 925 -1.08 -18.31 11.73
CA VAL A 925 -0.86 -19.15 10.55
C VAL A 925 -2.10 -19.09 9.65
N HIS A 926 -1.88 -18.91 8.35
CA HIS A 926 -2.91 -18.97 7.30
C HIS A 926 -2.47 -19.99 6.26
N THR A 927 -3.29 -21.02 6.01
CA THR A 927 -3.01 -22.05 5.00
C THR A 927 -4.08 -22.05 3.92
N LEU A 928 -3.68 -21.77 2.68
CA LEU A 928 -4.51 -21.78 1.48
C LEU A 928 -4.19 -23.04 0.66
N CYS A 929 -5.21 -23.80 0.26
CA CYS A 929 -5.10 -24.92 -0.67
C CYS A 929 -5.82 -24.60 -1.99
N LEU A 930 -5.26 -25.04 -3.11
CA LEU A 930 -5.76 -24.84 -4.48
C LEU A 930 -5.51 -26.11 -5.32
N PRO A 931 -6.39 -26.45 -6.28
CA PRO A 931 -6.14 -27.51 -7.26
C PRO A 931 -4.96 -27.20 -8.20
N VAL A 932 -4.30 -28.25 -8.69
CA VAL A 932 -3.29 -28.20 -9.76
C VAL A 932 -3.91 -28.70 -11.07
N VAL A 933 -3.73 -27.96 -12.16
CA VAL A 933 -4.38 -28.22 -13.46
C VAL A 933 -3.37 -28.27 -14.61
N SER A 934 -3.63 -29.12 -15.60
CA SER A 934 -2.76 -29.33 -16.77
C SER A 934 -3.29 -28.69 -18.06
N GLN A 935 -4.55 -28.25 -18.10
CA GLN A 935 -5.16 -27.60 -19.27
C GLN A 935 -5.19 -26.08 -19.10
N LEU A 936 -5.07 -25.36 -20.23
CA LEU A 936 -5.10 -23.89 -20.24
C LEU A 936 -6.48 -23.32 -19.88
N THR A 937 -7.53 -24.03 -20.31
CA THR A 937 -8.94 -23.74 -20.02
C THR A 937 -9.19 -23.64 -18.51
N ASP A 938 -8.66 -24.60 -17.75
CA ASP A 938 -8.86 -24.70 -16.30
C ASP A 938 -8.13 -23.59 -15.53
N VAL A 939 -6.96 -23.15 -16.05
CA VAL A 939 -6.22 -21.97 -15.55
C VAL A 939 -7.03 -20.69 -15.76
N TYR A 940 -7.72 -20.57 -16.90
CA TYR A 940 -8.59 -19.40 -17.17
C TYR A 940 -9.88 -19.42 -16.34
N ILE A 941 -10.51 -20.56 -16.07
CA ILE A 941 -11.63 -20.67 -15.10
C ILE A 941 -11.18 -20.12 -13.74
N GLY A 942 -9.99 -20.54 -13.29
CA GLY A 942 -9.44 -20.14 -11.99
C GLY A 942 -8.87 -18.72 -11.92
N ALA A 943 -8.99 -17.90 -12.97
CA ALA A 943 -8.36 -16.58 -13.01
C ALA A 943 -9.11 -15.55 -12.15
N ASP A 944 -8.44 -15.01 -11.14
CA ASP A 944 -8.96 -13.95 -10.29
C ASP A 944 -8.54 -12.57 -10.86
N VAL A 945 -9.45 -11.97 -11.63
CA VAL A 945 -9.21 -10.71 -12.34
C VAL A 945 -8.79 -9.55 -11.43
N GLN A 946 -9.35 -9.44 -10.22
CA GLN A 946 -8.98 -8.40 -9.25
C GLN A 946 -7.58 -8.64 -8.68
N ALA A 947 -7.27 -9.88 -8.31
CA ALA A 947 -5.96 -10.26 -7.77
C ALA A 947 -4.86 -10.07 -8.84
N VAL A 948 -5.12 -10.47 -10.09
CA VAL A 948 -4.26 -10.21 -11.25
C VAL A 948 -4.02 -8.71 -11.42
N THR A 949 -5.06 -7.88 -11.40
CA THR A 949 -4.95 -6.41 -11.46
C THR A 949 -4.08 -5.86 -10.32
N CYS A 950 -4.30 -6.28 -9.07
CA CYS A 950 -3.56 -5.77 -7.91
C CYS A 950 -2.07 -6.17 -7.91
N LEU A 951 -1.75 -7.38 -8.39
CA LEU A 951 -0.37 -7.84 -8.55
C LEU A 951 0.33 -7.09 -9.70
N LEU A 952 -0.32 -6.95 -10.85
CA LEU A 952 0.20 -6.18 -11.99
C LEU A 952 0.44 -4.71 -11.64
N ALA A 953 -0.43 -4.10 -10.82
CA ALA A 953 -0.24 -2.74 -10.34
C ALA A 953 1.02 -2.61 -9.46
N ASN A 954 1.28 -3.59 -8.58
CA ASN A 954 2.49 -3.66 -7.78
C ASN A 954 3.75 -3.79 -8.66
N MET A 955 3.72 -4.68 -9.66
CA MET A 955 4.81 -4.86 -10.63
C MET A 955 5.05 -3.60 -11.48
N ALA A 956 3.99 -2.89 -11.89
CA ALA A 956 4.07 -1.66 -12.66
C ALA A 956 4.67 -0.49 -11.86
N ILE A 957 4.41 -0.42 -10.55
CA ILE A 957 5.02 0.59 -9.67
C ILE A 957 6.51 0.32 -9.49
N ASP A 958 6.90 -0.93 -9.25
CA ASP A 958 8.31 -1.30 -9.15
C ASP A 958 9.04 -1.02 -10.48
N ARG A 959 8.40 -1.32 -11.63
CA ARG A 959 8.90 -0.98 -12.98
C ARG A 959 8.99 0.53 -13.22
N SER A 960 8.06 1.32 -12.68
CA SER A 960 8.06 2.79 -12.81
C SER A 960 9.27 3.44 -12.12
N ILE A 961 9.80 2.78 -11.07
CA ILE A 961 10.96 3.23 -10.30
C ILE A 961 12.26 2.61 -10.84
N SER A 962 12.22 1.36 -11.32
CA SER A 962 13.41 0.63 -11.81
C SER A 962 13.75 0.84 -13.28
N SER A 963 12.86 1.43 -14.07
CA SER A 963 13.02 1.65 -15.52
C SER A 963 12.42 3.00 -15.90
N SER A 964 11.15 3.05 -16.30
CA SER A 964 10.41 4.30 -16.50
C SER A 964 8.91 4.10 -16.35
N LEU A 965 8.20 5.23 -16.21
CA LEU A 965 6.74 5.26 -16.23
C LEU A 965 6.14 4.81 -17.57
N SER A 966 6.86 4.92 -18.71
CA SER A 966 6.36 4.38 -19.98
C SER A 966 6.38 2.85 -19.93
N ASP A 967 7.54 2.26 -19.64
CA ASP A 967 7.72 0.79 -19.61
C ASP A 967 6.71 0.10 -18.67
N ALA A 968 6.35 0.77 -17.57
CA ALA A 968 5.32 0.30 -16.64
C ALA A 968 3.91 0.31 -17.25
N ARG A 969 3.54 1.37 -17.98
CA ARG A 969 2.26 1.51 -18.68
C ARG A 969 2.17 0.56 -19.87
N ASP A 970 3.24 0.49 -20.65
CA ASP A 970 3.35 -0.36 -21.84
C ASP A 970 3.32 -1.84 -21.44
N ALA A 971 3.96 -2.23 -20.32
CA ALA A 971 3.82 -3.57 -19.76
C ALA A 971 2.38 -3.92 -19.31
N LEU A 972 1.62 -2.97 -18.77
CA LEU A 972 0.21 -3.18 -18.43
C LEU A 972 -0.68 -3.35 -19.67
N VAL A 973 -0.45 -2.56 -20.73
CA VAL A 973 -1.14 -2.74 -22.01
C VAL A 973 -0.79 -4.09 -22.63
N ASN A 974 0.49 -4.46 -22.65
CA ASN A 974 0.95 -5.73 -23.18
C ASN A 974 0.40 -6.93 -22.40
N ALA A 975 0.23 -6.84 -21.09
CA ALA A 975 -0.42 -7.89 -20.30
C ALA A 975 -1.86 -8.19 -20.77
N VAL A 976 -2.59 -7.17 -21.28
CA VAL A 976 -3.91 -7.38 -21.91
C VAL A 976 -3.75 -7.98 -23.32
N VAL A 977 -2.88 -7.42 -24.16
CA VAL A 977 -2.66 -7.90 -25.54
C VAL A 977 -2.23 -9.37 -25.55
N ASP A 978 -1.27 -9.74 -24.70
CA ASP A 978 -0.77 -11.11 -24.55
C ASP A 978 -1.87 -12.06 -24.07
N PHE A 979 -2.63 -11.70 -23.03
CA PHE A 979 -3.71 -12.52 -22.50
C PHE A 979 -4.81 -12.80 -23.53
N VAL A 980 -5.33 -11.75 -24.20
CA VAL A 980 -6.41 -11.92 -25.17
C VAL A 980 -5.92 -12.69 -26.41
N SER A 981 -4.65 -12.52 -26.80
CA SER A 981 -4.01 -13.31 -27.86
C SER A 981 -3.83 -14.79 -27.47
N ALA A 982 -3.41 -15.06 -26.24
CA ALA A 982 -3.26 -16.42 -25.71
C ALA A 982 -4.61 -17.15 -25.58
N TYR A 983 -5.66 -16.47 -25.12
CA TYR A 983 -7.02 -17.01 -25.06
C TYR A 983 -7.58 -17.27 -26.47
N LYS A 984 -7.47 -16.28 -27.37
CA LYS A 984 -7.98 -16.39 -28.75
C LYS A 984 -7.31 -17.52 -29.53
N SER A 985 -6.00 -17.69 -29.39
CA SER A 985 -5.23 -18.72 -30.11
C SER A 985 -5.37 -20.14 -29.55
N SER A 986 -5.75 -20.29 -28.27
CA SER A 986 -5.69 -21.60 -27.58
C SER A 986 -7.03 -22.14 -27.08
N VAL A 987 -8.09 -21.34 -27.05
CA VAL A 987 -9.42 -21.73 -26.51
C VAL A 987 -10.58 -21.29 -27.42
N SER A 988 -10.48 -20.12 -28.06
CA SER A 988 -11.54 -19.61 -28.95
C SER A 988 -11.55 -20.29 -30.33
N ASN A 989 -12.19 -21.46 -30.43
CA ASN A 989 -12.49 -22.12 -31.71
C ASN A 989 -13.38 -21.29 -32.68
N LEU A 990 -13.90 -20.13 -32.24
CA LEU A 990 -14.72 -19.26 -33.07
C LEU A 990 -13.86 -18.41 -34.03
N GLN A 991 -14.15 -18.51 -35.33
CA GLN A 991 -13.66 -17.59 -36.37
C GLN A 991 -14.30 -16.18 -36.30
N GLN A 992 -14.66 -15.70 -35.10
CA GLN A 992 -15.29 -14.40 -34.93
C GLN A 992 -14.25 -13.26 -35.00
N SER A 993 -14.57 -12.25 -35.80
CA SER A 993 -13.90 -10.95 -35.72
C SER A 993 -14.38 -10.22 -34.46
N GLY A 994 -13.46 -9.88 -33.57
CA GLY A 994 -13.77 -9.24 -32.29
C GLY A 994 -12.64 -9.35 -31.27
N LEU A 995 -12.90 -8.81 -30.08
CA LEU A 995 -12.02 -8.86 -28.92
C LEU A 995 -12.69 -9.74 -27.86
N VAL A 996 -12.39 -11.04 -27.89
CA VAL A 996 -13.13 -12.07 -27.16
C VAL A 996 -12.33 -12.60 -25.98
N VAL A 997 -12.95 -12.64 -24.80
CA VAL A 997 -12.38 -13.11 -23.52
C VAL A 997 -13.36 -14.05 -22.80
N PRO A 998 -12.93 -14.86 -21.82
CA PRO A 998 -13.85 -15.61 -20.96
C PRO A 998 -14.53 -14.66 -19.95
N ALA A 999 -15.75 -14.97 -19.52
CA ALA A 999 -16.56 -14.10 -18.67
C ALA A 999 -15.87 -13.70 -17.35
N VAL A 1000 -15.11 -14.59 -16.71
CA VAL A 1000 -14.33 -14.28 -15.49
C VAL A 1000 -13.30 -13.16 -15.68
N MET A 1001 -12.78 -12.98 -16.91
CA MET A 1001 -11.79 -11.95 -17.24
C MET A 1001 -12.38 -10.77 -18.03
N ARG A 1002 -13.72 -10.66 -18.13
CA ARG A 1002 -14.40 -9.58 -18.88
C ARG A 1002 -14.07 -8.16 -18.37
N LEU A 1003 -13.72 -8.03 -17.10
CA LEU A 1003 -13.33 -6.76 -16.47
C LEU A 1003 -11.83 -6.45 -16.59
N PHE A 1004 -11.00 -7.37 -17.10
CA PHE A 1004 -9.54 -7.21 -17.09
C PHE A 1004 -9.08 -5.98 -17.88
N PRO A 1005 -9.51 -5.73 -19.13
CA PRO A 1005 -9.09 -4.52 -19.86
C PRO A 1005 -9.63 -3.23 -19.23
N LEU A 1006 -10.79 -3.29 -18.56
CA LEU A 1006 -11.39 -2.14 -17.87
C LEU A 1006 -10.55 -1.75 -16.64
N TYR A 1007 -10.18 -2.72 -15.81
CA TYR A 1007 -9.31 -2.49 -14.66
C TYR A 1007 -7.89 -2.05 -15.06
N ILE A 1008 -7.35 -2.54 -16.18
CA ILE A 1008 -6.07 -2.04 -16.72
C ILE A 1008 -6.20 -0.58 -17.21
N LEU A 1009 -7.28 -0.20 -17.90
CA LEU A 1009 -7.50 1.21 -18.27
C LEU A 1009 -7.63 2.11 -17.03
N ALA A 1010 -8.31 1.62 -15.99
CA ALA A 1010 -8.46 2.33 -14.72
C ALA A 1010 -7.10 2.53 -14.02
N LEU A 1011 -6.24 1.50 -13.97
CA LEU A 1011 -4.84 1.64 -13.53
C LEU A 1011 -4.08 2.71 -14.33
N LEU A 1012 -4.20 2.71 -15.66
CA LEU A 1012 -3.55 3.68 -16.54
C LEU A 1012 -4.05 5.13 -16.36
N LYS A 1013 -5.17 5.34 -15.65
CA LYS A 1013 -5.72 6.66 -15.27
C LYS A 1013 -5.47 7.03 -13.79
N GLN A 1014 -5.04 6.09 -12.96
CA GLN A 1014 -4.77 6.29 -11.53
C GLN A 1014 -3.57 7.24 -11.29
N LYS A 1015 -3.60 8.08 -10.23
CA LYS A 1015 -2.56 9.09 -9.92
C LYS A 1015 -1.12 8.57 -9.97
N ALA A 1016 -0.86 7.34 -9.52
CA ALA A 1016 0.47 6.72 -9.58
C ALA A 1016 0.99 6.59 -11.02
N LEU A 1017 0.13 6.14 -11.95
CA LEU A 1017 0.53 5.71 -13.29
C LEU A 1017 0.10 6.67 -14.42
N ARG A 1018 -0.78 7.64 -14.17
CA ARG A 1018 -1.32 8.55 -15.20
C ARG A 1018 -0.28 9.52 -15.78
N THR A 1019 -0.43 9.86 -17.05
CA THR A 1019 0.44 10.75 -17.84
C THR A 1019 -0.36 11.88 -18.48
N GLY A 1020 0.28 13.00 -18.84
CA GLY A 1020 -0.32 14.15 -19.53
C GLY A 1020 -1.26 15.03 -18.68
N THR A 1021 -1.84 14.50 -17.59
CA THR A 1021 -2.54 15.29 -16.57
C THR A 1021 -1.56 15.68 -15.46
N SER A 1022 -1.48 16.98 -15.15
CA SER A 1022 -0.60 17.50 -14.10
C SER A 1022 -0.84 16.78 -12.76
N THR A 1023 0.23 16.27 -12.17
CA THR A 1023 0.19 15.50 -10.92
C THR A 1023 1.43 15.83 -10.10
N ARG A 1024 1.26 16.33 -8.87
CA ARG A 1024 2.38 16.61 -7.95
C ARG A 1024 3.16 15.32 -7.67
N LEU A 1025 4.48 15.41 -7.59
CA LEU A 1025 5.36 14.25 -7.37
C LEU A 1025 5.00 13.52 -6.07
N ASP A 1026 4.77 14.25 -4.98
CA ASP A 1026 4.41 13.65 -3.68
C ASP A 1026 3.03 12.96 -3.71
N GLU A 1027 2.03 13.48 -4.44
CA GLU A 1027 0.75 12.79 -4.63
C GLU A 1027 0.91 11.50 -5.43
N ARG A 1028 1.77 11.50 -6.46
CA ARG A 1028 2.07 10.31 -7.27
C ARG A 1028 2.78 9.25 -6.43
N VAL A 1029 3.79 9.66 -5.65
CA VAL A 1029 4.54 8.77 -4.76
C VAL A 1029 3.66 8.24 -3.64
N PHE A 1030 2.77 9.07 -3.06
CA PHE A 1030 1.82 8.59 -2.05
C PHE A 1030 0.88 7.52 -2.63
N ALA A 1031 0.32 7.74 -3.83
CA ALA A 1031 -0.46 6.74 -4.52
C ALA A 1031 0.36 5.46 -4.81
N MET A 1032 1.63 5.59 -5.20
CA MET A 1032 2.54 4.43 -5.32
C MET A 1032 2.77 3.72 -3.97
N CYS A 1033 2.81 4.43 -2.84
CA CYS A 1033 2.95 3.82 -1.52
C CYS A 1033 1.71 3.03 -1.13
N GLU A 1034 0.52 3.63 -1.24
CA GLU A 1034 -0.76 2.99 -0.98
C GLU A 1034 -0.91 1.67 -1.74
N PHE A 1035 -0.55 1.66 -3.03
CA PHE A 1035 -0.62 0.45 -3.85
C PHE A 1035 0.30 -0.69 -3.40
N LYS A 1036 1.38 -0.41 -2.66
CA LYS A 1036 2.24 -1.45 -2.05
C LYS A 1036 1.62 -2.02 -0.77
N THR A 1037 0.80 -1.26 -0.05
CA THR A 1037 0.41 -1.57 1.34
C THR A 1037 -1.09 -1.75 1.58
N GLN A 1038 -1.97 -1.33 0.67
CA GLN A 1038 -3.41 -1.42 0.89
C GLN A 1038 -3.94 -2.86 0.64
N PRO A 1039 -4.86 -3.37 1.49
CA PRO A 1039 -5.51 -4.66 1.26
C PRO A 1039 -6.34 -4.66 -0.04
N LEU A 1040 -6.44 -5.82 -0.68
CA LEU A 1040 -7.02 -6.00 -2.02
C LEU A 1040 -8.38 -5.29 -2.22
N GLN A 1041 -9.32 -5.41 -1.28
CA GLN A 1041 -10.63 -4.77 -1.37
C GLN A 1041 -10.55 -3.23 -1.40
N GLN A 1042 -9.68 -2.65 -0.58
CA GLN A 1042 -9.43 -1.20 -0.57
C GLN A 1042 -8.72 -0.78 -1.87
N LEU A 1043 -7.72 -1.56 -2.29
CA LEU A 1043 -6.96 -1.30 -3.50
C LEU A 1043 -7.84 -1.33 -4.76
N MET A 1044 -8.80 -2.26 -4.85
CA MET A 1044 -9.75 -2.29 -5.96
C MET A 1044 -10.63 -1.03 -6.02
N ARG A 1045 -11.10 -0.49 -4.89
CA ARG A 1045 -11.85 0.79 -4.86
C ARG A 1045 -10.98 2.00 -5.25
N MET A 1046 -9.66 1.92 -5.02
CA MET A 1046 -8.71 2.94 -5.50
C MET A 1046 -8.40 2.85 -7.01
N VAL A 1047 -8.61 1.68 -7.62
CA VAL A 1047 -8.50 1.45 -9.08
C VAL A 1047 -9.80 1.82 -9.77
N HIS A 1048 -10.91 1.21 -9.34
CA HIS A 1048 -12.24 1.33 -9.91
C HIS A 1048 -13.25 1.46 -8.76
N PRO A 1049 -13.58 2.70 -8.34
CA PRO A 1049 -14.61 2.96 -7.32
C PRO A 1049 -15.94 2.25 -7.58
N ASP A 1050 -16.70 2.00 -6.52
CA ASP A 1050 -18.07 1.48 -6.63
C ASP A 1050 -19.05 2.66 -6.78
N LEU A 1051 -19.82 2.71 -7.87
CA LEU A 1051 -20.81 3.78 -8.14
C LEU A 1051 -22.24 3.24 -8.03
N TYR A 1052 -23.10 3.95 -7.29
CA TYR A 1052 -24.49 3.59 -6.99
C TYR A 1052 -25.43 4.77 -7.27
N ARG A 1053 -26.68 4.52 -7.70
CA ARG A 1053 -27.77 5.51 -7.68
C ARG A 1053 -28.59 5.36 -6.38
N LEU A 1054 -29.00 6.48 -5.78
CA LEU A 1054 -29.60 6.51 -4.44
C LEU A 1054 -31.02 7.11 -4.39
N ASP A 1055 -31.37 8.01 -5.30
CA ASP A 1055 -32.68 8.69 -5.31
C ASP A 1055 -33.87 7.74 -5.56
N ASN A 1056 -33.59 6.52 -6.01
CA ASN A 1056 -34.56 5.46 -6.30
C ASN A 1056 -34.31 4.16 -5.52
N MET A 1057 -33.65 4.22 -4.36
CA MET A 1057 -33.49 3.05 -3.48
C MET A 1057 -34.83 2.43 -3.08
N SER A 1058 -34.85 1.09 -3.01
CA SER A 1058 -35.99 0.31 -2.54
C SER A 1058 -35.54 -0.86 -1.68
N ASP A 1059 -36.48 -1.49 -0.98
CA ASP A 1059 -36.21 -2.64 -0.12
C ASP A 1059 -36.12 -3.97 -0.91
N GLN A 1060 -36.29 -3.91 -2.25
CA GLN A 1060 -36.24 -5.08 -3.10
C GLN A 1060 -34.80 -5.64 -3.15
N GLY A 1061 -34.61 -6.84 -2.59
CA GLY A 1061 -33.28 -7.47 -2.49
C GLY A 1061 -32.40 -6.89 -1.37
N ALA A 1062 -32.96 -6.06 -0.48
CA ALA A 1062 -32.28 -5.52 0.70
C ALA A 1062 -31.88 -6.62 1.69
N LEU A 1063 -30.74 -6.43 2.35
CA LEU A 1063 -30.30 -7.31 3.43
C LEU A 1063 -31.09 -6.99 4.69
N HIS A 1064 -31.60 -8.02 5.35
CA HIS A 1064 -32.29 -7.91 6.63
C HIS A 1064 -31.29 -8.33 7.72
N LEU A 1065 -30.67 -7.34 8.36
CA LEU A 1065 -29.55 -7.52 9.29
C LEU A 1065 -29.98 -7.04 10.68
N ASN A 1066 -30.24 -7.99 11.57
CA ASN A 1066 -30.91 -7.76 12.85
C ASN A 1066 -32.24 -7.00 12.61
N ASP A 1067 -32.49 -5.90 13.32
CA ASP A 1067 -33.67 -5.06 13.16
C ASP A 1067 -33.55 -4.00 12.04
N SER A 1068 -32.50 -4.05 11.21
CA SER A 1068 -32.24 -3.08 10.13
C SER A 1068 -32.46 -3.66 8.73
N ILE A 1069 -33.06 -2.85 7.85
CA ILE A 1069 -33.22 -3.13 6.42
C ILE A 1069 -32.19 -2.30 5.65
N VAL A 1070 -31.21 -2.97 5.06
CA VAL A 1070 -30.09 -2.36 4.34
C VAL A 1070 -30.32 -2.49 2.82
N PRO A 1071 -30.60 -1.40 2.09
CA PRO A 1071 -30.73 -1.42 0.63
C PRO A 1071 -29.51 -2.03 -0.08
N GLN A 1072 -29.73 -2.59 -1.27
CA GLN A 1072 -28.67 -3.14 -2.11
C GLN A 1072 -28.77 -2.55 -3.53
N PRO A 1073 -28.51 -1.23 -3.70
CA PRO A 1073 -28.51 -0.60 -5.01
C PRO A 1073 -27.46 -1.25 -5.92
N HIS A 1074 -27.76 -1.34 -7.21
CA HIS A 1074 -26.85 -1.96 -8.17
C HIS A 1074 -25.63 -1.08 -8.47
N LEU A 1075 -24.49 -1.74 -8.70
CA LEU A 1075 -23.30 -1.10 -9.26
C LEU A 1075 -23.56 -0.53 -10.66
N LEU A 1076 -22.96 0.62 -10.93
CA LEU A 1076 -23.01 1.34 -12.19
C LEU A 1076 -21.60 1.48 -12.81
N HIS A 1077 -21.58 1.55 -14.14
CA HIS A 1077 -20.39 1.86 -14.92
C HIS A 1077 -19.86 3.27 -14.59
N LEU A 1078 -18.53 3.41 -14.53
CA LEU A 1078 -17.81 4.64 -14.18
C LEU A 1078 -17.71 5.57 -15.41
N SER A 1079 -18.87 5.99 -15.89
CA SER A 1079 -19.06 6.91 -17.02
C SER A 1079 -20.16 7.92 -16.73
N ALA A 1080 -19.98 9.15 -17.21
CA ALA A 1080 -20.98 10.20 -17.17
C ALA A 1080 -22.28 9.82 -17.91
N GLU A 1081 -22.27 8.83 -18.81
CA GLU A 1081 -23.50 8.27 -19.42
C GLU A 1081 -24.48 7.69 -18.38
N ARG A 1082 -24.00 7.32 -17.18
CA ARG A 1082 -24.83 6.80 -16.09
C ARG A 1082 -25.34 7.88 -15.12
N LEU A 1083 -24.82 9.10 -15.20
CA LEU A 1083 -25.13 10.21 -14.28
C LEU A 1083 -26.26 11.09 -14.81
N SER A 1084 -27.51 10.73 -14.48
CA SER A 1084 -28.67 11.52 -14.88
C SER A 1084 -28.87 12.75 -13.98
N ARG A 1085 -29.19 13.90 -14.56
CA ARG A 1085 -29.26 15.19 -13.84
C ARG A 1085 -30.38 15.30 -12.80
N ASP A 1086 -31.34 14.40 -12.85
CA ASP A 1086 -32.47 14.20 -11.92
C ASP A 1086 -32.13 13.29 -10.73
N GLY A 1087 -30.96 12.63 -10.74
CA GLY A 1087 -30.58 11.65 -9.72
C GLY A 1087 -29.60 12.15 -8.66
N ALA A 1088 -29.37 11.30 -7.67
CA ALA A 1088 -28.34 11.41 -6.64
C ALA A 1088 -27.52 10.11 -6.60
N PHE A 1089 -26.19 10.23 -6.59
CA PHE A 1089 -25.29 9.11 -6.83
C PHE A 1089 -24.17 9.06 -5.78
N LEU A 1090 -23.90 7.87 -5.24
CA LEU A 1090 -22.78 7.62 -4.32
C LEU A 1090 -21.63 6.97 -5.07
N MET A 1091 -20.43 7.53 -4.96
CA MET A 1091 -19.19 6.87 -5.36
C MET A 1091 -18.35 6.54 -4.13
N ASP A 1092 -18.02 5.27 -3.96
CA ASP A 1092 -17.14 4.75 -2.91
C ASP A 1092 -15.72 4.53 -3.46
N CYS A 1093 -14.82 5.45 -3.14
CA CYS A 1093 -13.39 5.39 -3.49
C CYS A 1093 -12.56 4.68 -2.41
N GLY A 1094 -13.19 3.97 -1.48
CA GLY A 1094 -12.54 3.22 -0.39
C GLY A 1094 -12.23 4.07 0.84
N ASN A 1095 -11.52 5.18 0.68
CA ASN A 1095 -11.18 6.11 1.77
C ASN A 1095 -12.08 7.37 1.82
N VAL A 1096 -12.93 7.57 0.81
CA VAL A 1096 -13.87 8.69 0.72
C VAL A 1096 -15.12 8.26 -0.04
N PHE A 1097 -16.27 8.73 0.43
CA PHE A 1097 -17.54 8.69 -0.28
C PHE A 1097 -17.81 10.05 -0.92
N PHE A 1098 -18.14 10.08 -2.21
CA PHE A 1098 -18.68 11.28 -2.86
C PHE A 1098 -20.18 11.07 -3.14
N LEU A 1099 -21.02 11.92 -2.56
CA LEU A 1099 -22.45 11.98 -2.86
C LEU A 1099 -22.70 13.08 -3.89
N TRP A 1100 -22.70 12.73 -5.17
CA TRP A 1100 -23.00 13.68 -6.25
C TRP A 1100 -24.51 13.90 -6.40
N ILE A 1101 -24.92 15.16 -6.42
CA ILE A 1101 -26.30 15.61 -6.57
C ILE A 1101 -26.46 16.30 -7.93
N GLY A 1102 -27.31 15.76 -8.79
CA GLY A 1102 -27.63 16.35 -10.08
C GLY A 1102 -28.36 17.69 -9.95
N LYS A 1103 -28.14 18.62 -10.90
CA LYS A 1103 -28.71 19.97 -10.87
C LYS A 1103 -30.25 20.03 -10.91
N SER A 1104 -30.89 18.94 -11.32
CA SER A 1104 -32.34 18.77 -11.38
C SER A 1104 -32.82 17.65 -10.45
N CYS A 1105 -32.01 17.26 -9.46
CA CYS A 1105 -32.34 16.23 -8.48
C CYS A 1105 -33.64 16.58 -7.74
N ASN A 1106 -34.48 15.56 -7.53
CA ASN A 1106 -35.79 15.69 -6.91
C ASN A 1106 -35.69 16.37 -5.52
N GLU A 1107 -36.40 17.49 -5.34
CA GLU A 1107 -36.41 18.26 -4.09
C GLU A 1107 -36.88 17.42 -2.88
N MET A 1108 -37.66 16.35 -3.10
CA MET A 1108 -37.99 15.38 -2.06
C MET A 1108 -36.74 14.70 -1.49
N PHE A 1109 -35.79 14.26 -2.33
CA PHE A 1109 -34.53 13.68 -1.86
C PHE A 1109 -33.68 14.73 -1.13
N ILE A 1110 -33.57 15.94 -1.69
CA ILE A 1110 -32.75 17.02 -1.12
C ILE A 1110 -33.29 17.45 0.27
N ARG A 1111 -34.62 17.52 0.43
CA ARG A 1111 -35.26 17.82 1.71
C ARG A 1111 -35.17 16.65 2.69
N ASP A 1112 -35.56 15.46 2.27
CA ASP A 1112 -35.77 14.32 3.16
C ASP A 1112 -34.46 13.58 3.51
N VAL A 1113 -33.38 13.80 2.76
CA VAL A 1113 -32.04 13.21 3.01
C VAL A 1113 -31.01 14.26 3.42
N LEU A 1114 -30.97 15.43 2.78
CA LEU A 1114 -29.96 16.47 3.07
C LEU A 1114 -30.48 17.60 3.97
N GLY A 1115 -31.75 17.59 4.37
CA GLY A 1115 -32.37 18.62 5.22
C GLY A 1115 -32.48 19.99 4.55
N CYS A 1116 -32.23 20.08 3.24
CA CYS A 1116 -32.12 21.33 2.50
C CYS A 1116 -33.40 21.58 1.68
N PRO A 1117 -33.97 22.80 1.68
CA PRO A 1117 -35.23 23.06 0.96
C PRO A 1117 -35.12 22.95 -0.58
N SER A 1118 -33.94 23.14 -1.17
CA SER A 1118 -33.71 22.98 -2.62
C SER A 1118 -32.22 22.82 -2.98
N TYR A 1119 -31.93 22.44 -4.23
CA TYR A 1119 -30.55 22.32 -4.74
C TYR A 1119 -29.68 23.57 -4.52
N ALA A 1120 -30.28 24.76 -4.63
CA ALA A 1120 -29.56 26.01 -4.38
C ALA A 1120 -29.02 26.09 -2.94
N SER A 1121 -29.82 25.65 -1.97
CA SER A 1121 -29.51 25.73 -0.53
C SER A 1121 -28.48 24.71 -0.01
N ILE A 1122 -28.14 23.68 -0.77
CA ILE A 1122 -27.12 22.68 -0.36
C ILE A 1122 -25.76 23.40 -0.12
N PRO A 1123 -25.16 23.31 1.08
CA PRO A 1123 -23.88 23.96 1.38
C PRO A 1123 -22.72 23.39 0.53
N PRO A 1124 -21.72 24.22 0.14
CA PRO A 1124 -20.64 23.78 -0.74
C PRO A 1124 -19.64 22.79 -0.10
N ASN A 1125 -19.55 22.76 1.23
CA ASN A 1125 -18.59 21.96 1.99
C ASN A 1125 -19.29 20.96 2.94
N MET A 1126 -20.44 20.41 2.54
CA MET A 1126 -21.22 19.50 3.38
C MET A 1126 -20.54 18.13 3.50
N SER A 1127 -19.95 17.82 4.67
CA SER A 1127 -19.20 16.58 4.95
C SER A 1127 -19.93 15.51 5.78
N HIS A 1128 -21.25 15.65 5.96
CA HIS A 1128 -22.07 14.68 6.68
C HIS A 1128 -23.47 14.57 6.04
N ILE A 1129 -24.18 13.49 6.35
CA ILE A 1129 -25.61 13.33 6.08
C ILE A 1129 -26.37 13.56 7.40
N PRO A 1130 -27.37 14.43 7.45
CA PRO A 1130 -28.13 14.67 8.68
C PRO A 1130 -28.98 13.44 9.06
N GLU A 1131 -29.06 13.18 10.36
CA GLU A 1131 -30.01 12.22 10.91
C GLU A 1131 -31.43 12.81 10.85
N LEU A 1132 -32.18 12.40 9.83
CA LEU A 1132 -33.57 12.78 9.64
C LEU A 1132 -34.45 11.55 9.82
N GLN A 1133 -35.62 11.76 10.43
CA GLN A 1133 -36.66 10.75 10.63
C GLN A 1133 -37.49 10.63 9.33
N THR A 1134 -36.86 10.13 8.28
CA THR A 1134 -37.48 9.89 6.97
C THR A 1134 -37.05 8.54 6.41
N PRO A 1135 -37.93 7.82 5.69
CA PRO A 1135 -37.58 6.55 5.05
C PRO A 1135 -36.51 6.64 3.94
N LEU A 1136 -36.07 7.85 3.54
CA LEU A 1136 -34.97 8.04 2.60
C LEU A 1136 -33.64 8.29 3.34
N SER A 1137 -33.64 9.10 4.42
CA SER A 1137 -32.46 9.29 5.27
C SER A 1137 -32.09 7.99 5.98
N GLU A 1138 -33.06 7.28 6.55
CA GLU A 1138 -32.86 6.00 7.23
C GLU A 1138 -32.24 4.94 6.28
N ARG A 1139 -32.80 4.78 5.08
CA ARG A 1139 -32.26 3.87 4.04
C ARG A 1139 -30.85 4.24 3.60
N LEU A 1140 -30.56 5.53 3.40
CA LEU A 1140 -29.22 5.96 3.02
C LEU A 1140 -28.21 5.73 4.15
N ARG A 1141 -28.56 6.07 5.39
CA ARG A 1141 -27.69 5.86 6.56
C ARG A 1141 -27.41 4.38 6.75
N ALA A 1142 -28.44 3.52 6.77
CA ALA A 1142 -28.27 2.07 6.83
C ALA A 1142 -27.37 1.48 5.71
N PHE A 1143 -27.42 2.04 4.49
CA PHE A 1143 -26.53 1.64 3.40
C PHE A 1143 -25.08 2.15 3.58
N LEU A 1144 -24.89 3.40 4.03
CA LEU A 1144 -23.57 3.97 4.34
C LEU A 1144 -22.91 3.26 5.53
N ASP A 1145 -23.67 2.98 6.59
CA ASP A 1145 -23.23 2.25 7.78
C ASP A 1145 -22.81 0.81 7.39
N TRP A 1146 -23.61 0.12 6.57
CA TRP A 1146 -23.20 -1.18 6.02
C TRP A 1146 -21.95 -1.09 5.14
N LEU A 1147 -21.81 -0.07 4.29
CA LEU A 1147 -20.58 0.15 3.53
C LEU A 1147 -19.36 0.41 4.45
N GLN A 1148 -19.56 1.03 5.61
CA GLN A 1148 -18.53 1.35 6.62
C GLN A 1148 -18.16 0.13 7.50
N ASP A 1149 -19.13 -0.69 7.92
CA ASP A 1149 -18.89 -1.92 8.70
C ASP A 1149 -18.08 -2.97 7.92
N ASN A 1150 -18.18 -2.93 6.59
CA ASN A 1150 -17.43 -3.81 5.69
C ASN A 1150 -15.98 -3.34 5.39
N ARG A 1151 -15.41 -2.41 6.16
CA ARG A 1151 -14.01 -1.94 6.02
C ARG A 1151 -13.34 -1.66 7.37
N ALA A 1152 -12.01 -1.63 7.38
CA ALA A 1152 -11.22 -1.35 8.59
C ALA A 1152 -10.93 0.16 8.83
N PHE A 1153 -11.30 1.02 7.88
CA PHE A 1153 -10.99 2.45 7.85
C PHE A 1153 -12.26 3.28 7.71
N SER A 1154 -12.40 4.35 8.47
CA SER A 1154 -13.53 5.27 8.30
C SER A 1154 -13.37 6.10 7.03
N ALA A 1155 -14.32 6.01 6.10
CA ALA A 1155 -14.40 6.96 4.99
C ALA A 1155 -15.10 8.26 5.45
N SER A 1156 -14.61 9.42 5.00
CA SER A 1156 -15.37 10.68 5.05
C SER A 1156 -16.41 10.69 3.93
N ILE A 1157 -17.52 11.42 4.10
CA ILE A 1157 -18.47 11.68 3.02
C ILE A 1157 -18.40 13.15 2.61
N HIS A 1158 -18.48 13.43 1.31
CA HIS A 1158 -18.52 14.78 0.77
C HIS A 1158 -19.66 14.89 -0.24
N VAL A 1159 -20.59 15.81 0.00
CA VAL A 1159 -21.69 16.11 -0.93
C VAL A 1159 -21.16 17.02 -2.04
N VAL A 1160 -21.30 16.60 -3.29
CA VAL A 1160 -20.79 17.29 -4.49
C VAL A 1160 -21.96 17.72 -5.35
N LYS A 1161 -21.96 18.98 -5.81
CA LYS A 1161 -23.01 19.55 -6.65
C LYS A 1161 -22.62 19.44 -8.13
N ASP A 1162 -23.58 19.29 -9.05
CA ASP A 1162 -23.41 19.46 -10.50
C ASP A 1162 -23.03 20.92 -10.85
N ASP A 1163 -21.77 21.25 -10.62
CA ASP A 1163 -21.07 22.49 -10.99
C ASP A 1163 -19.60 22.23 -11.35
N ALA A 1164 -18.83 23.30 -11.61
CA ALA A 1164 -17.45 23.20 -12.08
C ALA A 1164 -16.48 22.54 -11.08
N SER A 1165 -16.77 22.56 -9.76
CA SER A 1165 -15.93 21.93 -8.74
C SER A 1165 -15.93 20.40 -8.86
N ALA A 1166 -17.07 19.81 -9.22
CA ALA A 1166 -17.21 18.37 -9.40
C ALA A 1166 -16.25 17.81 -10.46
N LYS A 1167 -15.91 18.60 -11.50
CA LYS A 1167 -14.99 18.13 -12.55
C LYS A 1167 -13.59 17.79 -11.98
N ALA A 1168 -13.14 18.54 -10.98
CA ALA A 1168 -11.82 18.35 -10.37
C ALA A 1168 -11.80 17.27 -9.26
N THR A 1169 -12.93 17.03 -8.60
CA THR A 1169 -13.04 16.08 -7.48
C THR A 1169 -13.58 14.72 -7.92
N PHE A 1170 -14.74 14.69 -8.57
CA PHE A 1170 -15.56 13.50 -8.86
C PHE A 1170 -15.28 12.92 -10.25
N PHE A 1171 -15.36 13.73 -11.31
CA PHE A 1171 -15.33 13.22 -12.70
C PHE A 1171 -13.99 12.56 -13.08
N GLN A 1172 -12.89 12.86 -12.37
CA GLN A 1172 -11.60 12.16 -12.57
C GLN A 1172 -11.66 10.65 -12.25
N HIS A 1173 -12.68 10.20 -11.52
CA HIS A 1173 -12.91 8.79 -11.18
C HIS A 1173 -13.83 8.07 -12.19
N LEU A 1174 -14.39 8.77 -13.18
CA LEU A 1174 -15.17 8.17 -14.27
C LEU A 1174 -14.21 7.59 -15.32
N VAL A 1175 -13.53 6.50 -14.95
CA VAL A 1175 -12.41 5.92 -15.69
C VAL A 1175 -12.78 5.31 -17.05
N GLU A 1176 -14.06 5.14 -17.37
CA GLU A 1176 -14.50 4.68 -18.69
C GLU A 1176 -14.55 5.82 -19.72
N ASP A 1177 -14.73 7.07 -19.27
CA ASP A 1177 -14.84 8.24 -20.14
C ASP A 1177 -13.48 8.67 -20.74
N ARG A 1178 -13.52 9.35 -21.88
CA ARG A 1178 -12.33 9.99 -22.46
C ARG A 1178 -11.95 11.23 -21.63
N CYS A 1179 -10.68 11.38 -21.32
CA CYS A 1179 -10.13 12.59 -20.69
C CYS A 1179 -8.99 13.18 -21.52
N ASP A 1180 -8.58 14.40 -21.19
CA ASP A 1180 -7.69 15.24 -22.01
C ASP A 1180 -6.36 14.56 -22.41
N SER A 1181 -5.89 13.59 -21.60
CA SER A 1181 -4.66 12.83 -21.84
C SER A 1181 -4.80 11.30 -21.86
N ALA A 1182 -6.01 10.73 -21.89
CA ALA A 1182 -6.22 9.29 -22.02
C ALA A 1182 -7.55 8.89 -22.69
N SER A 1183 -7.51 7.77 -23.41
CA SER A 1183 -8.63 7.17 -24.14
C SER A 1183 -9.83 6.80 -23.26
N SER A 1184 -11.03 6.86 -23.82
CA SER A 1184 -12.21 6.13 -23.30
C SER A 1184 -12.00 4.62 -23.33
N TYR A 1185 -12.91 3.87 -22.70
CA TYR A 1185 -12.90 2.41 -22.75
C TYR A 1185 -13.05 1.86 -24.17
N SER A 1186 -13.96 2.41 -24.99
CA SER A 1186 -14.14 2.01 -26.39
C SER A 1186 -12.87 2.22 -27.23
N GLU A 1187 -12.22 3.38 -27.10
CA GLU A 1187 -10.95 3.68 -27.78
C GLU A 1187 -9.80 2.78 -27.29
N PHE A 1188 -9.79 2.42 -26.00
CA PHE A 1188 -8.80 1.48 -25.46
C PHE A 1188 -8.97 0.07 -26.02
N LEU A 1189 -10.19 -0.46 -26.12
CA LEU A 1189 -10.44 -1.77 -26.72
C LEU A 1189 -10.06 -1.81 -28.21
N GLN A 1190 -10.32 -0.72 -28.95
CA GLN A 1190 -9.86 -0.56 -30.33
C GLN A 1190 -8.33 -0.57 -30.42
N HIS A 1191 -7.62 0.09 -29.48
CA HIS A 1191 -6.17 0.03 -29.41
C HIS A 1191 -5.66 -1.39 -29.16
N ILE A 1192 -6.22 -2.13 -28.19
CA ILE A 1192 -5.86 -3.54 -27.95
C ILE A 1192 -6.07 -4.38 -29.22
N GLN A 1193 -7.22 -4.23 -29.90
CA GLN A 1193 -7.50 -4.94 -31.15
C GLN A 1193 -6.48 -4.62 -32.27
N GLN A 1194 -6.04 -3.36 -32.37
CA GLN A 1194 -5.00 -2.95 -33.33
C GLN A 1194 -3.62 -3.53 -32.97
N GLN A 1195 -3.25 -3.63 -31.69
CA GLN A 1195 -1.99 -4.23 -31.26
C GLN A 1195 -1.99 -5.76 -31.48
N MET A 1196 -3.13 -6.43 -31.25
CA MET A 1196 -3.33 -7.86 -31.57
C MET A 1196 -3.34 -8.18 -33.08
N SER A 1197 -3.29 -7.17 -33.96
CA SER A 1197 -3.32 -7.31 -35.42
C SER A 1197 -1.94 -7.04 -36.07
N LYS A 1198 -0.88 -7.03 -35.27
CA LYS A 1198 0.52 -6.82 -35.66
C LYS A 1198 1.35 -8.05 -35.34
#